data_AF-A0A3A0E1D2-F1
#
_entry.id   AF-A0A3A0E1D2-F1
#
_cell.length_a   1.000
_cell.length_b   1.000
_cell.length_c   1.000
_cell.angle_alpha   90.00
_cell.angle_beta   90.00
_cell.angle_gamma   90.00
#
_symmetry.space_group_name_H-M   'P 1'
#
loop_
_entity.id
_entity.type
_entity.pdbx_description
1 polymer ?
#
loop_
_entity_poly.entity_id
_entity_poly.type
_entity_poly.pdbx_seq_one_letter_code
_entity_poly.pdbx_strand_id
1 'polypeptide(L)'
;MWGIVLAVLTSPVATASGSPNIIFLLADDMGFGDLGVNGQNARAAAGLPAIATPNIDALAAKSLSFTRMYSTPLCSPSRASMLTGFEIHNLKRDSTDSTEGLRAGEQDKTWAQMLQQHGYKTAMYGKWHLGGVDWPGGALGVYDYNAIPTQKGFEVVYGHMAGGYRTVNLWENDGSGGLKLSPNQYTPSWPGPGLPYKFTEDAQTDRVVKLIEDSASVDPRPFAAYVAFQAPHEPFHMVDLGDYADETWPLVQRQYAALMANLDQNVGRIIAAVEDPNGDGDKSDSIAANTIIMFGSDNGPLWNHSNGYRTEDFNSNGPFRGEKSNTLEGGIRTPFFVRWDGVAAPGVNDEHVGSYADIFPTFAELMGVKPPVGVDGVSMLASITGQGRVRQQDAHLWTARFDFNAQAGWAIQMGDWKLIRRPANASSQLYHISEDPYETTNLAATRTDIRDALAAVAELEGVGEEPFFATGNHASPVNIYYTQYKTWAPQDGSTTFNLASNWAGGTQFNRTNDPESLYWNTGPKKNWLATVANTTGGFRNSFVLNNMKVMALDIQGGAGVMQVSVLEGARLDAYNGVRVGDDGIFRLVSGTLATAREVDVEAGGSLAGAGTITGYQSIVAGIPEFQGKNLLTPEVVNAGLVDPYGDTAAGLITIDGDFWQLASGQFRVDVMGGGGVAGVDYDKLIVAGAATLSGSIYIDVSDGFTPADGQLFPVLSAASLSLANLQLAGPDAGLFNLSVLGGADLVLTVGPPPSGDFDGNGVVDGDDLLAWKQSYGQAPGGADGNHDGRVDGGDFLLWQQQLGNGTAALGAASRAVPEPTAMVLALGILPLVAAARRSRRAPFGRS
;
A
#
# COMPACT_ATOMS: atom_id res chain seq x y z
N MET A 1 -0.77 46.08 -26.52
CA MET A 1 -0.21 44.74 -26.26
C MET A 1 -1.11 44.07 -25.23
N TRP A 2 -2.01 43.22 -25.68
CA TRP A 2 -2.91 42.45 -24.82
C TRP A 2 -2.35 41.02 -24.76
N GLY A 3 -1.93 40.60 -23.56
CA GLY A 3 -1.40 39.27 -23.31
C GLY A 3 -2.54 38.25 -23.21
N ILE A 4 -2.43 37.17 -23.97
CA ILE A 4 -3.33 36.02 -23.92
C ILE A 4 -2.97 35.20 -22.67
N VAL A 5 -3.90 35.09 -21.73
CA VAL A 5 -3.85 34.12 -20.63
C VAL A 5 -4.33 32.78 -21.20
N LEU A 6 -3.44 31.80 -21.29
CA LEU A 6 -3.82 30.41 -21.58
C LEU A 6 -4.51 29.86 -20.32
N ALA A 7 -5.83 29.71 -20.36
CA ALA A 7 -6.56 28.92 -19.38
C ALA A 7 -6.25 27.44 -19.65
N VAL A 8 -5.49 26.81 -18.76
CA VAL A 8 -5.37 25.35 -18.71
C VAL A 8 -6.73 24.84 -18.27
N LEU A 9 -7.51 24.31 -19.22
CA LEU A 9 -8.73 23.57 -18.94
C LEU A 9 -8.30 22.25 -18.28
N THR A 10 -8.26 22.20 -16.95
CA THR A 10 -8.19 20.92 -16.23
C THR A 10 -9.50 20.20 -16.51
N SER A 11 -9.43 19.09 -17.24
CA SER A 11 -10.57 18.19 -17.38
C SER A 11 -10.99 17.76 -15.97
N PRO A 12 -12.29 17.74 -15.63
CA PRO A 12 -12.72 17.17 -14.36
C PRO A 12 -12.21 15.73 -14.33
N VAL A 13 -11.44 15.40 -13.28
CA VAL A 13 -11.12 14.01 -12.97
C VAL A 13 -12.46 13.30 -12.87
N ALA A 14 -12.76 12.44 -13.84
CA ALA A 14 -13.96 11.64 -13.79
C ALA A 14 -13.87 10.79 -12.53
N THR A 15 -14.75 11.03 -11.56
CA THR A 15 -14.98 10.08 -10.48
C THR A 15 -15.27 8.73 -11.12
N ALA A 16 -14.51 7.71 -10.74
CA ALA A 16 -14.79 6.36 -11.21
C ALA A 16 -16.17 5.97 -10.68
N SER A 17 -17.17 6.03 -11.56
CA SER A 17 -18.51 5.47 -11.33
C SER A 17 -18.35 4.06 -10.75
N GLY A 18 -18.69 3.87 -9.47
CA GLY A 18 -18.57 2.58 -8.77
C GLY A 18 -17.53 2.49 -7.64
N SER A 19 -16.89 3.59 -7.24
CA SER A 19 -16.06 3.59 -6.02
C SER A 19 -16.95 3.57 -4.76
N PRO A 20 -16.64 2.73 -3.74
CA PRO A 20 -17.44 2.66 -2.53
C PRO A 20 -17.19 3.86 -1.61
N ASN A 21 -18.18 4.19 -0.79
CA ASN A 21 -17.99 5.07 0.36
C ASN A 21 -17.14 4.36 1.43
N ILE A 22 -16.46 5.12 2.27
CA ILE A 22 -15.63 4.60 3.36
C ILE A 22 -16.04 5.28 4.66
N ILE A 23 -16.32 4.50 5.70
CA ILE A 23 -16.52 4.98 7.06
C ILE A 23 -15.56 4.21 7.98
N PHE A 24 -14.63 4.93 8.59
CA PHE A 24 -13.76 4.39 9.63
C PHE A 24 -14.25 4.89 11.00
N LEU A 25 -14.78 3.99 11.81
CA LEU A 25 -15.24 4.21 13.18
C LEU A 25 -14.11 3.82 14.15
N LEU A 26 -13.56 4.77 14.89
CA LEU A 26 -12.43 4.54 15.79
C LEU A 26 -12.77 4.95 17.22
N ALA A 27 -12.80 3.98 18.15
CA ALA A 27 -12.90 4.20 19.59
C ALA A 27 -11.55 4.63 20.20
N ASP A 28 -11.57 5.19 21.41
CA ASP A 28 -10.41 5.72 22.12
C ASP A 28 -10.29 5.06 23.50
N ASP A 29 -9.24 4.25 23.71
CA ASP A 29 -9.03 3.41 24.90
C ASP A 29 -10.08 2.28 25.13
N MET A 30 -10.70 1.78 24.06
CA MET A 30 -11.57 0.60 24.14
C MET A 30 -10.74 -0.67 24.05
N GLY A 31 -10.82 -1.54 25.05
CA GLY A 31 -10.14 -2.82 25.05
C GLY A 31 -10.87 -3.90 24.26
N PHE A 32 -10.15 -4.97 23.92
CA PHE A 32 -10.69 -6.10 23.15
C PHE A 32 -11.93 -6.73 23.80
N GLY A 33 -11.91 -6.89 25.12
CA GLY A 33 -12.97 -7.53 25.90
C GLY A 33 -14.14 -6.61 26.28
N ASP A 34 -14.11 -5.32 25.93
CA ASP A 34 -15.19 -4.37 26.26
C ASP A 34 -16.44 -4.55 25.39
N LEU A 35 -16.36 -5.37 24.34
CA LEU A 35 -17.49 -5.68 23.46
C LEU A 35 -18.25 -6.92 23.92
N GLY A 36 -19.55 -6.93 23.66
CA GLY A 36 -20.44 -8.08 23.85
C GLY A 36 -19.90 -9.35 23.20
N VAL A 37 -19.61 -9.28 21.90
CA VAL A 37 -19.05 -10.40 21.10
C VAL A 37 -17.69 -10.91 21.59
N ASN A 38 -16.90 -10.10 22.30
CA ASN A 38 -15.55 -10.45 22.74
C ASN A 38 -15.44 -10.77 24.24
N GLY A 39 -16.53 -10.72 24.99
CA GLY A 39 -16.53 -11.15 26.39
C GLY A 39 -17.71 -10.66 27.22
N GLN A 40 -18.28 -9.48 26.94
CA GLN A 40 -19.30 -8.91 27.83
C GLN A 40 -20.61 -9.71 27.81
N ASN A 41 -20.98 -10.33 26.69
CA ASN A 41 -22.17 -11.20 26.63
C ASN A 41 -22.02 -12.42 27.55
N ALA A 42 -20.83 -13.01 27.62
CA ALA A 42 -20.53 -14.11 28.54
C ALA A 42 -20.53 -13.66 30.01
N ARG A 43 -20.02 -12.45 30.29
CA ARG A 43 -20.07 -11.86 31.64
C ARG A 43 -21.50 -11.59 32.11
N ALA A 44 -22.33 -11.01 31.24
CA ALA A 44 -23.74 -10.76 31.51
C ALA A 44 -24.49 -12.08 31.81
N ALA A 45 -24.25 -13.12 31.00
CA ALA A 45 -24.82 -14.45 31.23
C ALA A 45 -24.38 -15.09 32.56
N ALA A 46 -23.20 -14.74 33.07
CA ALA A 46 -22.68 -15.16 34.37
C ALA A 46 -23.19 -14.31 35.55
N GLY A 47 -24.02 -13.28 35.31
CA GLY A 47 -24.52 -12.37 36.35
C GLY A 47 -23.43 -11.45 36.92
N LEU A 48 -22.35 -11.21 36.17
CA LEU A 48 -21.28 -10.29 36.53
C LEU A 48 -21.57 -8.89 35.97
N PRO A 49 -20.97 -7.82 36.53
CA PRO A 49 -20.98 -6.49 35.91
C PRO A 49 -20.53 -6.58 34.44
N ALA A 50 -21.36 -6.08 33.53
CA ALA A 50 -21.17 -6.25 32.10
C ALA A 50 -21.65 -5.02 31.31
N ILE A 51 -21.02 -4.78 30.18
CA ILE A 51 -21.33 -3.66 29.28
C ILE A 51 -22.16 -4.19 28.11
N ALA A 52 -23.27 -3.52 27.79
CA ALA A 52 -24.10 -3.83 26.64
C ALA A 52 -23.64 -3.04 25.40
N THR A 53 -23.29 -3.75 24.31
CA THR A 53 -22.93 -3.17 23.01
C THR A 53 -23.71 -3.80 21.84
N PRO A 54 -25.05 -3.79 21.86
CA PRO A 54 -25.86 -4.53 20.90
C PRO A 54 -25.69 -4.07 19.44
N ASN A 55 -25.41 -2.79 19.19
CA ASN A 55 -25.24 -2.28 17.82
C ASN A 55 -23.88 -2.66 17.24
N ILE A 56 -22.81 -2.59 18.04
CA ILE A 56 -21.47 -3.03 17.64
C ILE A 56 -21.46 -4.56 17.49
N ASP A 57 -22.14 -5.31 18.36
CA ASP A 57 -22.30 -6.76 18.23
C ASP A 57 -23.02 -7.13 16.91
N ALA A 58 -24.07 -6.38 16.56
CA ALA A 58 -24.77 -6.55 15.29
C ALA A 58 -23.92 -6.16 14.07
N LEU A 59 -23.04 -5.15 14.20
CA LEU A 59 -22.04 -4.81 13.18
C LEU A 59 -21.06 -5.97 13.00
N ALA A 60 -20.49 -6.49 14.09
CA ALA A 60 -19.53 -7.59 14.06
C ALA A 60 -20.13 -8.85 13.38
N ALA A 61 -21.39 -9.18 13.69
CA ALA A 61 -22.10 -10.30 13.06
C ALA A 61 -22.29 -10.17 11.53
N LYS A 62 -22.26 -8.93 11.00
CA LYS A 62 -22.35 -8.62 9.56
C LYS A 62 -20.98 -8.32 8.92
N SER A 63 -19.90 -8.47 9.66
CA SER A 63 -18.55 -8.08 9.23
C SER A 63 -17.63 -9.29 9.07
N LEU A 64 -16.58 -9.12 8.27
CA LEU A 64 -15.33 -9.87 8.40
C LEU A 64 -14.59 -9.35 9.64
N SER A 65 -14.17 -10.24 10.54
CA SER A 65 -13.50 -9.89 11.79
C SER A 65 -12.02 -10.23 11.72
N PHE A 66 -11.15 -9.24 11.82
CA PHE A 66 -9.70 -9.47 11.89
C PHE A 66 -9.32 -9.75 13.33
N THR A 67 -8.99 -11.00 13.63
CA THR A 67 -8.76 -11.43 15.02
C THR A 67 -7.40 -10.99 15.56
N ARG A 68 -6.46 -10.64 14.67
CA ARG A 68 -5.09 -10.22 14.98
C ARG A 68 -4.74 -8.88 14.34
N MET A 69 -5.61 -7.89 14.51
CA MET A 69 -5.33 -6.52 14.14
C MET A 69 -4.64 -5.78 15.28
N TYR A 70 -3.55 -5.09 14.95
CA TYR A 70 -2.71 -4.39 15.91
C TYR A 70 -2.72 -2.89 15.67
N SER A 71 -3.01 -2.14 16.72
CA SER A 71 -2.70 -0.72 16.84
C SER A 71 -1.31 -0.55 17.47
N THR A 72 -0.97 0.69 17.80
CA THR A 72 0.14 1.01 18.70
C THR A 72 -0.38 1.09 20.14
N PRO A 73 0.49 1.18 21.16
CA PRO A 73 0.05 1.20 22.56
C PRO A 73 -0.53 2.55 23.01
N LEU A 74 -0.58 3.56 22.14
CA LEU A 74 -1.08 4.90 22.44
C LEU A 74 -1.88 5.51 21.27
N CYS A 75 -2.74 6.45 21.61
CA CYS A 75 -3.64 7.11 20.68
C CYS A 75 -2.96 7.85 19.51
N SER A 76 -2.07 8.82 19.79
CA SER A 76 -1.41 9.59 18.72
C SER A 76 -0.61 8.73 17.75
N PRO A 77 0.24 7.79 18.22
CA PRO A 77 1.02 6.97 17.31
C PRO A 77 0.14 6.05 16.45
N SER A 78 -0.93 5.46 17.00
CA SER A 78 -1.87 4.63 16.22
C SER A 78 -2.60 5.43 15.14
N ARG A 79 -3.06 6.63 15.48
CA ARG A 79 -3.76 7.51 14.53
C ARG A 79 -2.83 7.98 13.42
N ALA A 80 -1.55 8.25 13.74
CA ALA A 80 -0.56 8.60 12.73
C ALA A 80 -0.32 7.42 11.78
N SER A 81 -0.07 6.23 12.33
CA SER A 81 0.15 5.02 11.55
C SER A 81 -1.03 4.68 10.64
N MET A 82 -2.25 4.72 11.19
CA MET A 82 -3.50 4.52 10.44
C MET A 82 -3.64 5.50 9.26
N LEU A 83 -3.28 6.78 9.47
CA LEU A 83 -3.45 7.79 8.43
C LEU A 83 -2.37 7.72 7.36
N THR A 84 -1.12 7.40 7.71
CA THR A 84 0.05 7.52 6.80
C THR A 84 0.52 6.19 6.21
N GLY A 85 0.15 5.07 6.82
CA GLY A 85 0.61 3.73 6.45
C GLY A 85 2.00 3.34 6.95
N PHE A 86 2.65 4.22 7.71
CA PHE A 86 3.95 3.93 8.32
C PHE A 86 3.78 3.48 9.76
N GLU A 87 4.65 2.58 10.19
CA GLU A 87 4.83 2.26 11.58
C GLU A 87 5.53 3.41 12.30
N ILE A 88 5.32 3.47 13.62
CA ILE A 88 5.65 4.68 14.39
C ILE A 88 7.14 4.93 14.57
N HIS A 89 7.97 3.90 14.44
CA HIS A 89 9.43 4.03 14.41
C HIS A 89 9.93 4.75 13.13
N ASN A 90 9.09 4.83 12.09
CA ASN A 90 9.36 5.55 10.85
C ASN A 90 8.72 6.95 10.84
N LEU A 91 7.90 7.28 11.84
CA LEU A 91 7.21 8.56 11.96
C LEU A 91 7.79 9.42 13.08
N LYS A 92 7.61 10.74 12.96
CA LYS A 92 7.91 11.67 14.05
C LYS A 92 6.95 11.49 15.25
N ARG A 93 5.77 10.92 15.03
CA ARG A 93 4.64 10.88 15.98
C ARG A 93 4.66 9.65 16.89
N ASP A 94 5.74 9.47 17.65
CA ASP A 94 5.90 8.37 18.62
C ASP A 94 5.47 8.79 20.05
N SER A 95 5.00 10.04 20.23
CA SER A 95 4.48 10.52 21.52
C SER A 95 3.17 11.30 21.40
N THR A 96 2.61 11.67 22.56
CA THR A 96 1.44 12.55 22.66
C THR A 96 1.80 14.04 22.79
N ASP A 97 3.08 14.42 22.66
CA ASP A 97 3.54 15.80 22.79
C ASP A 97 2.82 16.71 21.78
N SER A 98 2.23 17.81 22.23
CA SER A 98 1.48 18.69 21.35
C SER A 98 2.32 19.32 20.25
N THR A 99 3.66 19.34 20.35
CA THR A 99 4.60 19.91 19.36
C THR A 99 5.07 18.92 18.29
N GLU A 100 4.78 17.63 18.46
CA GLU A 100 5.13 16.59 17.48
C GLU A 100 4.02 16.41 16.42
N GLY A 101 3.70 17.45 15.64
CA GLY A 101 2.71 17.34 14.55
C GLY A 101 3.19 16.54 13.33
N LEU A 102 2.23 16.03 12.53
CA LEU A 102 2.51 15.47 11.20
C LEU A 102 3.17 16.53 10.29
N ARG A 103 4.18 16.11 9.52
CA ARG A 103 4.97 16.94 8.61
C ARG A 103 4.18 17.34 7.37
N ALA A 104 4.58 18.43 6.72
CA ALA A 104 3.87 18.98 5.58
C ALA A 104 3.94 18.08 4.33
N GLY A 105 2.94 18.25 3.44
CA GLY A 105 2.95 17.68 2.09
C GLY A 105 3.06 16.16 2.06
N GLU A 106 3.91 15.66 1.16
CA GLU A 106 4.10 14.24 0.88
C GLU A 106 4.89 13.49 1.98
N GLN A 107 5.49 14.20 2.95
CA GLN A 107 6.34 13.57 3.95
C GLN A 107 5.56 12.72 4.97
N ASP A 108 4.39 13.21 5.39
CA ASP A 108 3.43 12.42 6.17
C ASP A 108 2.10 12.50 5.43
N LYS A 109 2.10 12.08 4.16
CA LYS A 109 0.89 12.00 3.33
C LYS A 109 -0.11 11.09 4.01
N THR A 110 -1.36 11.52 4.06
CA THR A 110 -2.45 10.72 4.62
C THR A 110 -3.31 10.11 3.52
N TRP A 111 -4.00 9.01 3.83
CA TRP A 111 -4.96 8.43 2.89
C TRP A 111 -6.07 9.42 2.55
N ALA A 112 -6.40 10.38 3.43
CA ALA A 112 -7.40 11.41 3.14
C ALA A 112 -6.92 12.36 2.04
N GLN A 113 -5.66 12.78 2.05
CA GLN A 113 -5.08 13.55 0.93
C GLN A 113 -5.12 12.75 -0.38
N MET A 114 -4.78 11.46 -0.32
CA MET A 114 -4.83 10.57 -1.48
C MET A 114 -6.26 10.43 -2.03
N LEU A 115 -7.25 10.12 -1.20
CA LEU A 115 -8.64 9.95 -1.62
C LEU A 115 -9.24 11.27 -2.14
N GLN A 116 -8.93 12.40 -1.50
CA GLN A 116 -9.36 13.72 -1.97
C GLN A 116 -8.82 14.02 -3.38
N GLN A 117 -7.55 13.72 -3.64
CA GLN A 117 -6.93 13.86 -4.97
C GLN A 117 -7.66 13.01 -6.04
N HIS A 118 -8.33 11.94 -5.64
CA HIS A 118 -9.08 11.03 -6.51
C HIS A 118 -10.61 11.22 -6.42
N GLY A 119 -11.06 12.40 -5.98
CA GLY A 119 -12.45 12.83 -6.10
C GLY A 119 -13.37 12.46 -4.94
N TYR A 120 -12.85 11.91 -3.84
CA TYR A 120 -13.64 11.67 -2.64
C TYR A 120 -13.95 12.96 -1.89
N LYS A 121 -15.15 13.01 -1.31
CA LYS A 121 -15.47 13.95 -0.23
C LYS A 121 -14.94 13.39 1.09
N THR A 122 -13.87 13.98 1.61
CA THR A 122 -13.20 13.51 2.82
C THR A 122 -13.68 14.26 4.06
N ALA A 123 -13.96 13.54 5.13
CA ALA A 123 -14.51 14.11 6.35
C ALA A 123 -13.83 13.54 7.61
N MET A 124 -13.57 14.41 8.58
CA MET A 124 -13.09 14.06 9.90
C MET A 124 -14.09 14.55 10.95
N TYR A 125 -14.53 13.63 11.80
CA TYR A 125 -15.36 13.91 12.96
C TYR A 125 -14.68 13.39 14.22
N GLY A 126 -14.65 14.17 15.30
CA GLY A 126 -14.09 13.70 16.58
C GLY A 126 -12.61 14.05 16.84
N LYS A 127 -11.85 13.11 17.39
CA LYS A 127 -10.49 13.33 17.90
C LYS A 127 -9.43 13.36 16.79
N TRP A 128 -8.67 14.45 16.70
CA TRP A 128 -7.49 14.55 15.81
C TRP A 128 -6.24 14.00 16.49
N HIS A 129 -5.74 14.71 17.51
CA HIS A 129 -4.57 14.35 18.31
C HIS A 129 -3.24 14.18 17.53
N LEU A 130 -3.08 14.87 16.39
CA LEU A 130 -1.88 14.78 15.54
C LEU A 130 -1.18 16.14 15.34
N GLY A 131 -1.38 17.07 16.28
CA GLY A 131 -0.74 18.39 16.30
C GLY A 131 -1.53 19.49 15.58
N GLY A 132 -0.89 20.66 15.45
CA GLY A 132 -1.37 21.83 14.71
C GLY A 132 -2.06 22.91 15.53
N VAL A 133 -2.60 22.59 16.69
CA VAL A 133 -3.34 23.54 17.56
C VAL A 133 -2.88 23.42 19.01
N ASP A 134 -2.75 24.56 19.68
CA ASP A 134 -2.31 24.63 21.08
C ASP A 134 -3.34 24.03 22.05
N TRP A 135 -2.82 23.51 23.17
CA TRP A 135 -3.60 22.98 24.28
C TRP A 135 -4.44 24.06 24.97
N PRO A 136 -5.61 23.76 25.58
CA PRO A 136 -6.31 24.71 26.44
C PRO A 136 -5.40 25.20 27.58
N GLY A 137 -4.92 26.43 27.45
CA GLY A 137 -3.96 27.07 28.36
C GLY A 137 -3.05 28.09 27.68
N GLY A 138 -2.81 27.93 26.36
CA GLY A 138 -2.19 28.94 25.49
C GLY A 138 -3.22 29.85 24.80
N ALA A 139 -2.75 30.80 23.99
CA ALA A 139 -3.64 31.54 23.09
C ALA A 139 -4.23 30.54 22.09
N LEU A 140 -5.53 30.23 22.22
CA LEU A 140 -6.25 29.30 21.34
C LEU A 140 -5.97 29.64 19.87
N GLY A 141 -5.22 28.80 19.18
CA GLY A 141 -4.76 29.09 17.82
C GLY A 141 -4.06 27.92 17.15
N VAL A 142 -4.01 27.99 15.82
CA VAL A 142 -3.22 27.08 14.98
C VAL A 142 -1.76 27.52 15.06
N TYR A 143 -0.89 26.72 15.69
CA TYR A 143 0.56 27.01 15.77
C TYR A 143 1.33 26.35 14.61
N ASP A 144 0.82 25.25 14.05
CA ASP A 144 1.38 24.57 12.89
C ASP A 144 0.26 24.25 11.90
N TYR A 145 0.16 25.09 10.88
CA TYR A 145 -0.86 24.97 9.85
C TYR A 145 -0.75 23.63 9.10
N ASN A 146 0.43 23.05 8.94
CA ASN A 146 0.61 21.83 8.14
C ASN A 146 0.10 20.56 8.84
N ALA A 147 -0.04 20.60 10.16
CA ALA A 147 -0.42 19.46 10.98
C ALA A 147 -1.94 19.37 11.25
N ILE A 148 -2.73 20.35 10.82
CA ILE A 148 -4.19 20.35 11.02
C ILE A 148 -4.91 19.47 9.97
N PRO A 149 -6.10 18.91 10.28
CA PRO A 149 -6.77 17.95 9.41
C PRO A 149 -7.12 18.49 8.02
N THR A 150 -7.44 19.79 7.89
CA THR A 150 -7.72 20.40 6.58
C THR A 150 -6.50 20.41 5.65
N GLN A 151 -5.28 20.51 6.19
CA GLN A 151 -4.04 20.34 5.42
C GLN A 151 -3.65 18.88 5.22
N LYS A 152 -4.29 17.98 5.97
CA LYS A 152 -4.22 16.51 5.80
C LYS A 152 -5.38 15.96 5.01
N GLY A 153 -5.92 16.75 4.09
CA GLY A 153 -6.82 16.29 3.05
C GLY A 153 -8.25 16.05 3.51
N PHE A 154 -8.65 16.48 4.71
CA PHE A 154 -10.05 16.44 5.15
C PHE A 154 -10.78 17.73 4.73
N GLU A 155 -11.71 17.62 3.77
CA GLU A 155 -12.56 18.73 3.32
C GLU A 155 -13.52 19.17 4.43
N VAL A 156 -14.11 18.21 5.15
CA VAL A 156 -14.99 18.46 6.29
C VAL A 156 -14.24 18.14 7.58
N VAL A 157 -14.27 19.07 8.53
CA VAL A 157 -13.72 18.87 9.88
C VAL A 157 -14.77 19.30 10.89
N TYR A 158 -15.07 18.45 11.87
CA TYR A 158 -15.85 18.82 13.06
C TYR A 158 -15.41 17.98 14.26
N GLY A 159 -14.52 18.53 15.08
CA GLY A 159 -13.78 17.71 16.04
C GLY A 159 -13.02 18.48 17.09
N HIS A 160 -12.22 17.80 17.89
CA HIS A 160 -11.28 18.41 18.83
C HIS A 160 -9.85 17.98 18.51
N MET A 161 -8.91 18.86 18.84
CA MET A 161 -7.51 18.70 18.46
C MET A 161 -6.66 18.04 19.56
N ALA A 162 -7.13 18.09 20.81
CA ALA A 162 -6.45 17.60 21.99
C ALA A 162 -6.63 16.09 22.21
N GLY A 163 -5.75 15.52 23.04
CA GLY A 163 -5.62 14.09 23.28
C GLY A 163 -6.64 13.41 24.17
N GLY A 164 -7.52 14.15 24.85
CA GLY A 164 -8.57 13.54 25.68
C GLY A 164 -9.31 14.56 26.53
N TYR A 165 -10.27 15.29 25.97
CA TYR A 165 -11.15 16.20 26.71
C TYR A 165 -12.47 16.40 25.95
N ARG A 166 -13.59 16.26 26.65
CA ARG A 166 -14.92 16.65 26.15
C ARG A 166 -15.03 18.17 26.19
N THR A 167 -14.56 18.83 25.12
CA THR A 167 -14.52 20.30 25.05
C THR A 167 -15.88 20.90 24.71
N VAL A 168 -16.15 22.09 25.26
CA VAL A 168 -17.34 22.90 24.95
C VAL A 168 -17.22 23.64 23.61
N ASN A 169 -16.04 23.66 22.98
CA ASN A 169 -15.83 24.22 21.65
C ASN A 169 -15.20 23.15 20.76
N LEU A 170 -15.69 23.05 19.54
CA LEU A 170 -15.17 22.15 18.51
C LEU A 170 -14.52 22.97 17.40
N TRP A 171 -13.52 22.39 16.75
CA TRP A 171 -12.89 22.96 15.58
C TRP A 171 -13.64 22.50 14.33
N GLU A 172 -13.85 23.44 13.42
CA GLU A 172 -14.39 23.16 12.11
C GLU A 172 -13.63 23.90 11.02
N ASN A 173 -13.75 23.42 9.78
CA ASN A 173 -13.15 24.08 8.62
C ASN A 173 -13.65 25.53 8.50
N ASP A 174 -12.75 26.49 8.32
CA ASP A 174 -13.08 27.91 8.15
C ASP A 174 -13.53 28.30 6.72
N GLY A 175 -13.43 27.37 5.77
CA GLY A 175 -13.73 27.56 4.35
C GLY A 175 -12.56 28.12 3.53
N SER A 176 -11.42 28.39 4.16
CA SER A 176 -10.18 28.91 3.56
C SER A 176 -8.99 27.95 3.75
N GLY A 177 -9.27 26.72 4.19
CA GLY A 177 -8.27 25.68 4.45
C GLY A 177 -7.73 25.67 5.88
N GLY A 178 -8.13 26.62 6.73
CA GLY A 178 -7.78 26.66 8.14
C GLY A 178 -8.87 26.08 9.04
N LEU A 179 -8.78 26.39 10.32
CA LEU A 179 -9.76 25.98 11.32
C LEU A 179 -10.28 27.19 12.09
N LYS A 180 -11.56 27.14 12.45
CA LYS A 180 -12.19 28.07 13.39
C LYS A 180 -12.84 27.30 14.54
N LEU A 181 -12.92 27.95 15.70
CA LEU A 181 -13.70 27.44 16.82
C LEU A 181 -15.18 27.68 16.55
N SER A 182 -15.94 26.60 16.54
CA SER A 182 -17.39 26.60 16.61
C SER A 182 -17.80 26.30 18.04
N PRO A 183 -18.56 27.19 18.71
CA PRO A 183 -19.15 26.85 19.99
C PRO A 183 -19.92 25.53 19.85
N ASN A 184 -19.65 24.57 20.72
CA ASN A 184 -20.55 23.44 20.81
C ASN A 184 -21.88 24.03 21.29
N GLN A 185 -22.89 24.05 20.41
CA GLN A 185 -24.22 24.58 20.75
C GLN A 185 -24.85 23.80 21.92
N TYR A 186 -24.27 22.66 22.25
CA TYR A 186 -24.61 21.80 23.36
C TYR A 186 -23.52 21.94 24.43
N THR A 187 -23.66 22.95 25.29
CA THR A 187 -22.98 22.86 26.59
C THR A 187 -23.50 21.58 27.27
N PRO A 188 -22.63 20.74 27.89
CA PRO A 188 -23.06 19.66 28.76
C PRO A 188 -23.80 20.27 29.96
N SER A 189 -25.04 20.63 29.72
CA SER A 189 -25.98 21.19 30.65
C SER A 189 -27.19 20.27 30.52
N TRP A 190 -27.50 19.59 31.62
CA TRP A 190 -28.67 18.74 31.71
C TRP A 190 -29.88 19.54 31.20
N PRO A 191 -30.54 19.10 30.10
CA PRO A 191 -31.58 19.90 29.44
C PRO A 191 -32.90 19.95 30.23
N GLY A 192 -32.95 19.29 31.38
CA GLY A 192 -34.14 19.12 32.22
C GLY A 192 -34.67 17.69 32.20
N PRO A 193 -35.70 17.38 33.01
CA PRO A 193 -36.28 16.04 33.06
C PRO A 193 -36.96 15.67 31.73
N GLY A 194 -36.65 14.50 31.18
CA GLY A 194 -37.30 13.95 29.99
C GLY A 194 -36.71 14.37 28.63
N LEU A 195 -35.60 15.10 28.62
CA LEU A 195 -34.84 15.42 27.40
C LEU A 195 -33.51 14.65 27.39
N PRO A 196 -33.10 14.07 26.25
CA PRO A 196 -31.87 13.30 26.17
C PRO A 196 -30.67 14.22 26.42
N TYR A 197 -29.80 13.81 27.34
CA TYR A 197 -28.49 14.42 27.48
C TYR A 197 -27.73 14.26 26.16
N LYS A 198 -27.10 15.33 25.66
CA LYS A 198 -26.38 15.31 24.38
C LYS A 198 -24.89 15.58 24.58
N PHE A 199 -24.06 14.57 24.30
CA PHE A 199 -22.61 14.62 24.33
C PHE A 199 -22.03 15.27 23.09
N THR A 200 -20.77 15.70 23.20
CA THR A 200 -19.96 16.17 22.07
C THR A 200 -19.96 15.15 20.92
N GLU A 201 -19.93 13.86 21.23
CA GLU A 201 -19.92 12.77 20.25
C GLU A 201 -21.29 12.56 19.58
N ASP A 202 -22.39 12.81 20.29
CA ASP A 202 -23.74 12.79 19.69
C ASP A 202 -23.89 13.90 18.64
N ALA A 203 -23.36 15.09 18.93
CA ALA A 203 -23.36 16.22 17.99
C ALA A 203 -22.43 15.98 16.78
N GLN A 204 -21.33 15.26 16.98
CA GLN A 204 -20.47 14.83 15.88
C GLN A 204 -21.19 13.79 15.01
N THR A 205 -21.87 12.83 15.65
CA THR A 205 -22.64 11.78 14.97
C THR A 205 -23.79 12.35 14.15
N ASP A 206 -24.48 13.40 14.62
CA ASP A 206 -25.49 14.11 13.81
C ASP A 206 -24.91 14.58 12.47
N ARG A 207 -23.67 15.11 12.48
CA ARG A 207 -23.03 15.59 11.25
C ARG A 207 -22.53 14.45 10.35
N VAL A 208 -22.21 13.29 10.92
CA VAL A 208 -21.92 12.06 10.16
C VAL A 208 -23.19 11.57 9.46
N VAL A 209 -24.31 11.49 10.18
CA VAL A 209 -25.62 11.11 9.60
C VAL A 209 -25.99 12.09 8.48
N LYS A 210 -25.85 13.40 8.71
CA LYS A 210 -26.09 14.42 7.68
C LYS A 210 -25.23 14.24 6.42
N LEU A 211 -23.95 13.86 6.58
CA LEU A 211 -23.05 13.56 5.46
C LEU A 211 -23.58 12.38 4.63
N ILE A 212 -24.04 11.32 5.31
CA ILE A 212 -24.60 10.12 4.67
C ILE A 212 -25.88 10.48 3.90
N GLU A 213 -26.81 11.19 4.54
CA GLU A 213 -28.05 11.70 3.92
C GLU A 213 -27.75 12.54 2.66
N ASP A 214 -26.78 13.46 2.75
CA ASP A 214 -26.39 14.32 1.62
C ASP A 214 -25.71 13.52 0.51
N SER A 215 -24.94 12.47 0.82
CA SER A 215 -24.32 11.63 -0.21
C SER A 215 -25.35 10.83 -1.01
N ALA A 216 -26.45 10.42 -0.36
CA ALA A 216 -27.51 9.66 -0.99
C ALA A 216 -28.43 10.54 -1.87
N SER A 217 -28.52 11.86 -1.59
CA SER A 217 -29.56 12.72 -2.17
C SER A 217 -29.07 13.99 -2.87
N VAL A 218 -27.87 14.49 -2.56
CA VAL A 218 -27.39 15.82 -2.99
C VAL A 218 -26.04 15.76 -3.71
N ASP A 219 -25.04 15.12 -3.12
CA ASP A 219 -23.65 15.10 -3.61
C ASP A 219 -23.27 13.66 -4.03
N PRO A 220 -23.21 13.34 -5.33
CA PRO A 220 -22.96 11.98 -5.81
C PRO A 220 -21.50 11.54 -5.69
N ARG A 221 -20.61 12.39 -5.14
CA ARG A 221 -19.21 11.99 -4.88
C ARG A 221 -19.18 10.86 -3.84
N PRO A 222 -18.35 9.82 -4.02
CA PRO A 222 -18.08 8.91 -2.91
C PRO A 222 -17.47 9.70 -1.75
N PHE A 223 -17.79 9.32 -0.52
CA PHE A 223 -17.24 9.97 0.66
C PHE A 223 -16.33 9.04 1.46
N ALA A 224 -15.38 9.61 2.20
CA ALA A 224 -14.54 8.91 3.15
C ALA A 224 -14.55 9.64 4.49
N ALA A 225 -15.13 9.02 5.51
CA ALA A 225 -15.31 9.60 6.84
C ALA A 225 -14.45 8.90 7.89
N TYR A 226 -13.54 9.65 8.52
CA TYR A 226 -12.82 9.25 9.73
C TYR A 226 -13.59 9.76 10.94
N VAL A 227 -14.28 8.85 11.64
CA VAL A 227 -15.12 9.13 12.81
C VAL A 227 -14.41 8.62 14.06
N ALA A 228 -13.71 9.53 14.73
CA ALA A 228 -12.85 9.26 15.87
C ALA A 228 -13.55 9.63 17.18
N PHE A 229 -14.21 8.64 17.78
CA PHE A 229 -14.84 8.79 19.09
C PHE A 229 -13.80 9.12 20.17
N GLN A 230 -14.24 9.83 21.19
CA GLN A 230 -13.56 10.03 22.47
C GLN A 230 -13.90 8.92 23.46
N ALA A 231 -15.05 8.26 23.31
CA ALA A 231 -15.41 7.15 24.18
C ALA A 231 -14.54 5.91 23.88
N PRO A 232 -14.17 5.13 24.91
CA PRO A 232 -14.42 5.36 26.34
C PRO A 232 -13.36 6.19 27.08
N HIS A 233 -12.40 6.85 26.43
CA HIS A 233 -11.33 7.64 27.07
C HIS A 233 -11.84 8.56 28.20
N GLU A 234 -11.02 8.70 29.23
CA GLU A 234 -11.30 9.54 30.39
C GLU A 234 -11.41 11.04 30.04
N PRO A 235 -12.07 11.87 30.88
CA PRO A 235 -12.67 11.58 32.18
C PRO A 235 -14.09 10.98 32.12
N PHE A 236 -14.39 10.05 33.02
CA PHE A 236 -15.69 9.33 33.04
C PHE A 236 -16.81 10.08 33.75
N HIS A 237 -16.51 11.08 34.58
CA HIS A 237 -17.51 11.77 35.40
C HIS A 237 -18.41 12.74 34.61
N MET A 238 -18.14 12.92 33.32
CA MET A 238 -18.95 13.74 32.43
C MET A 238 -19.82 12.84 31.55
N VAL A 239 -20.66 12.00 32.16
CA VAL A 239 -21.62 11.12 31.46
C VAL A 239 -22.94 10.98 32.22
N ASP A 240 -24.05 10.81 31.51
CA ASP A 240 -25.33 10.37 32.06
C ASP A 240 -25.30 8.85 32.20
N LEU A 241 -25.66 8.33 33.38
CA LEU A 241 -25.55 6.90 33.66
C LEU A 241 -26.56 6.04 32.88
N GLY A 242 -27.66 6.64 32.40
CA GLY A 242 -28.66 5.94 31.60
C GLY A 242 -29.13 4.63 32.23
N ASP A 243 -29.09 3.54 31.46
CA ASP A 243 -29.51 2.20 31.89
C ASP A 243 -28.69 1.66 33.10
N TYR A 244 -27.51 2.21 33.35
CA TYR A 244 -26.66 1.82 34.48
C TYR A 244 -26.94 2.64 35.75
N ALA A 245 -27.87 3.61 35.74
CA ALA A 245 -28.13 4.49 36.88
C ALA A 245 -28.53 3.73 38.16
N ASP A 246 -29.29 2.65 38.02
CA ASP A 246 -29.78 1.85 39.14
C ASP A 246 -28.89 0.65 39.49
N GLU A 247 -27.78 0.45 38.77
CA GLU A 247 -26.84 -0.62 39.05
C GLU A 247 -26.15 -0.43 40.41
N THR A 248 -25.86 -1.55 41.08
CA THR A 248 -25.20 -1.55 42.40
C THR A 248 -23.68 -1.41 42.33
N TRP A 249 -23.13 -1.27 41.12
CA TRP A 249 -21.69 -1.20 40.86
C TRP A 249 -21.09 0.14 41.35
N PRO A 250 -19.78 0.18 41.65
CA PRO A 250 -19.07 1.43 41.87
C PRO A 250 -19.37 2.47 40.80
N LEU A 251 -19.49 3.75 41.20
CA LEU A 251 -19.87 4.84 40.29
C LEU A 251 -18.99 4.90 39.04
N VAL A 252 -17.68 4.72 39.19
CA VAL A 252 -16.72 4.75 38.07
C VAL A 252 -17.00 3.65 37.03
N GLN A 253 -17.45 2.47 37.46
CA GLN A 253 -17.81 1.36 36.55
C GLN A 253 -19.09 1.68 35.78
N ARG A 254 -20.10 2.24 36.45
CA ARG A 254 -21.34 2.69 35.81
C ARG A 254 -21.09 3.80 34.80
N GLN A 255 -20.19 4.73 35.12
CA GLN A 255 -19.78 5.81 34.22
C GLN A 255 -19.07 5.27 32.98
N TYR A 256 -18.12 4.34 33.15
CA TYR A 256 -17.45 3.68 32.03
C TYR A 256 -18.44 2.92 31.14
N ALA A 257 -19.32 2.12 31.74
CA ALA A 257 -20.34 1.37 31.00
C ALA A 257 -21.32 2.28 30.25
N ALA A 258 -21.69 3.43 30.82
CA ALA A 258 -22.52 4.42 30.16
C ALA A 258 -21.82 5.10 28.96
N LEU A 259 -20.52 5.37 29.05
CA LEU A 259 -19.74 5.87 27.92
C LEU A 259 -19.70 4.87 26.77
N MET A 260 -19.48 3.59 27.09
CA MET A 260 -19.51 2.51 26.09
C MET A 260 -20.90 2.34 25.46
N ALA A 261 -21.97 2.45 26.24
CA ALA A 261 -23.33 2.41 25.68
C ALA A 261 -23.62 3.62 24.78
N ASN A 262 -23.11 4.81 25.09
CA ASN A 262 -23.23 5.98 24.20
C ASN A 262 -22.44 5.80 22.90
N LEU A 263 -21.23 5.22 22.96
CA LEU A 263 -20.48 4.81 21.76
C LEU A 263 -21.30 3.85 20.90
N ASP A 264 -21.83 2.79 21.50
CA ASP A 264 -22.65 1.79 20.81
C ASP A 264 -23.88 2.40 20.14
N GLN A 265 -24.59 3.29 20.84
CA GLN A 265 -25.74 4.02 20.28
C GLN A 265 -25.34 4.87 19.08
N ASN A 266 -24.24 5.60 19.15
CA ASN A 266 -23.78 6.43 18.03
C ASN A 266 -23.33 5.59 16.83
N VAL A 267 -22.68 4.45 17.05
CA VAL A 267 -22.39 3.47 15.99
C VAL A 267 -23.69 2.97 15.36
N GLY A 268 -24.69 2.61 16.17
CA GLY A 268 -26.01 2.19 15.70
C GLY A 268 -26.71 3.24 14.84
N ARG A 269 -26.64 4.52 15.22
CA ARG A 269 -27.19 5.64 14.45
C ARG A 269 -26.52 5.81 13.08
N ILE A 270 -25.20 5.66 13.01
CA ILE A 270 -24.46 5.73 11.74
C ILE A 270 -24.83 4.55 10.84
N ILE A 271 -24.89 3.33 11.39
CA ILE A 271 -25.29 2.15 10.63
C ILE A 271 -26.73 2.30 10.12
N ALA A 272 -27.65 2.80 10.96
CA ALA A 272 -29.03 3.05 10.55
C ALA A 272 -29.09 4.04 9.38
N ALA A 273 -28.31 5.12 9.40
CA ALA A 273 -28.25 6.07 8.28
C ALA A 273 -27.65 5.47 7.00
N VAL A 274 -26.74 4.51 7.09
CA VAL A 274 -26.25 3.78 5.90
C VAL A 274 -27.31 2.82 5.36
N GLU A 275 -28.10 2.21 6.24
CA GLU A 275 -29.16 1.26 5.88
C GLU A 275 -30.45 1.92 5.38
N ASP A 276 -30.73 3.15 5.83
CA ASP A 276 -31.89 3.97 5.48
C ASP A 276 -31.48 5.45 5.50
N PRO A 277 -30.84 5.96 4.43
CA PRO A 277 -30.35 7.33 4.36
C PRO A 277 -31.43 8.41 4.41
N ASN A 278 -32.69 8.11 4.14
CA ASN A 278 -33.77 9.10 4.17
C ASN A 278 -34.62 9.05 5.46
N GLY A 279 -34.49 7.97 6.23
CA GLY A 279 -35.13 7.77 7.53
C GLY A 279 -36.64 7.48 7.47
N ASP A 280 -37.17 7.00 6.35
CA ASP A 280 -38.59 6.71 6.15
C ASP A 280 -38.99 5.26 6.53
N GLY A 281 -38.02 4.42 6.87
CA GLY A 281 -38.19 3.02 7.25
C GLY A 281 -38.17 2.04 6.07
N ASP A 282 -38.10 2.51 4.83
CA ASP A 282 -37.82 1.70 3.65
C ASP A 282 -36.31 1.70 3.37
N LYS A 283 -35.71 0.50 3.25
CA LYS A 283 -34.27 0.34 3.00
C LYS A 283 -33.92 0.20 1.51
N SER A 284 -34.88 0.51 0.62
CA SER A 284 -34.69 0.39 -0.82
C SER A 284 -33.64 1.37 -1.38
N ASP A 285 -33.34 2.45 -0.65
CA ASP A 285 -32.31 3.44 -0.95
C ASP A 285 -31.00 3.22 -0.15
N SER A 286 -30.86 2.07 0.53
CA SER A 286 -29.66 1.74 1.30
C SER A 286 -28.40 1.85 0.45
N ILE A 287 -27.37 2.48 1.03
CA ILE A 287 -26.03 2.57 0.42
C ILE A 287 -25.05 1.54 1.00
N ALA A 288 -25.52 0.57 1.78
CA ALA A 288 -24.67 -0.38 2.50
C ALA A 288 -23.81 -1.26 1.56
N ALA A 289 -24.34 -1.70 0.43
CA ALA A 289 -23.60 -2.47 -0.58
C ALA A 289 -22.45 -1.68 -1.23
N ASN A 290 -22.55 -0.34 -1.22
CA ASN A 290 -21.53 0.57 -1.75
C ASN A 290 -20.81 1.32 -0.62
N THR A 291 -20.80 0.80 0.61
CA THR A 291 -20.13 1.45 1.75
C THR A 291 -19.30 0.44 2.53
N ILE A 292 -18.00 0.70 2.64
CA ILE A 292 -17.09 -0.03 3.51
C ILE A 292 -17.15 0.61 4.90
N ILE A 293 -17.55 -0.15 5.91
CA ILE A 293 -17.52 0.28 7.31
C ILE A 293 -16.41 -0.50 8.02
N MET A 294 -15.41 0.21 8.52
CA MET A 294 -14.35 -0.31 9.38
C MET A 294 -14.60 0.14 10.82
N PHE A 295 -14.47 -0.75 11.79
CA PHE A 295 -14.58 -0.40 13.21
C PHE A 295 -13.37 -0.94 13.98
N GLY A 296 -12.77 -0.11 14.85
CA GLY A 296 -11.73 -0.56 15.78
C GLY A 296 -11.45 0.42 16.92
N SER A 297 -10.38 0.17 17.67
CA SER A 297 -9.92 1.03 18.80
C SER A 297 -8.49 1.52 18.57
N ASP A 298 -8.13 2.72 19.01
CA ASP A 298 -6.77 3.25 18.77
C ASP A 298 -5.69 2.64 19.65
N ASN A 299 -6.04 2.00 20.76
CA ASN A 299 -5.13 1.22 21.60
C ASN A 299 -5.91 0.28 22.53
N GLY A 300 -5.19 -0.52 23.31
CA GLY A 300 -5.73 -1.26 24.43
C GLY A 300 -6.43 -0.37 25.48
N PRO A 301 -7.14 -0.98 26.45
CA PRO A 301 -7.93 -0.24 27.41
C PRO A 301 -7.07 0.59 28.36
N LEU A 302 -7.65 1.71 28.81
CA LEU A 302 -7.04 2.55 29.83
C LEU A 302 -7.03 1.85 31.20
N TRP A 303 -5.90 1.93 31.87
CA TRP A 303 -5.83 1.82 33.32
C TRP A 303 -5.48 3.16 33.94
N ASN A 304 -6.25 3.61 34.94
CA ASN A 304 -5.91 4.83 35.66
C ASN A 304 -6.11 4.71 37.18
N HIS A 305 -4.99 4.60 37.89
CA HIS A 305 -4.95 4.64 39.36
C HIS A 305 -5.57 5.91 39.97
N SER A 306 -5.59 7.03 39.24
CA SER A 306 -6.02 8.34 39.75
C SER A 306 -7.54 8.49 39.79
N ASN A 307 -8.26 7.85 38.86
CA ASN A 307 -9.73 7.88 38.80
C ASN A 307 -10.39 6.61 39.37
N GLY A 308 -9.59 5.56 39.63
CA GLY A 308 -10.01 4.33 40.30
C GLY A 308 -10.59 3.26 39.39
N TYR A 309 -10.62 3.48 38.08
CA TYR A 309 -10.99 2.45 37.09
C TYR A 309 -9.84 1.50 36.83
N ARG A 310 -10.17 0.21 36.73
CA ARG A 310 -9.22 -0.86 36.43
C ARG A 310 -9.70 -1.68 35.25
N THR A 311 -8.76 -2.08 34.42
CA THR A 311 -9.00 -2.93 33.26
C THR A 311 -9.71 -4.26 33.62
N GLU A 312 -9.52 -4.81 34.82
CA GLU A 312 -10.21 -6.04 35.25
C GLU A 312 -11.66 -5.84 35.66
N ASP A 313 -12.12 -4.61 35.91
CA ASP A 313 -13.48 -4.35 36.37
C ASP A 313 -14.50 -4.92 35.36
N PHE A 314 -14.21 -4.78 34.07
CA PHE A 314 -14.97 -5.40 32.97
C PHE A 314 -14.21 -6.50 32.22
N ASN A 315 -13.00 -6.87 32.62
CA ASN A 315 -12.12 -7.73 31.82
C ASN A 315 -11.86 -7.13 30.42
N SER A 316 -11.55 -5.84 30.37
CA SER A 316 -11.46 -5.02 29.17
C SER A 316 -10.39 -5.51 28.18
N ASN A 317 -9.33 -6.19 28.62
CA ASN A 317 -8.36 -6.82 27.72
C ASN A 317 -8.84 -8.15 27.12
N GLY A 318 -10.00 -8.66 27.55
CA GLY A 318 -10.41 -10.03 27.25
C GLY A 318 -9.39 -11.03 27.82
N PRO A 319 -8.86 -11.97 27.03
CA PRO A 319 -7.83 -12.89 27.49
C PRO A 319 -6.44 -12.25 27.56
N PHE A 320 -6.20 -11.10 26.95
CA PHE A 320 -4.83 -10.61 26.73
C PHE A 320 -4.23 -9.94 27.96
N ARG A 321 -2.90 -10.03 28.09
CA ARG A 321 -2.16 -9.34 29.14
C ARG A 321 -1.67 -7.99 28.65
N GLY A 322 -1.59 -7.01 29.53
CA GLY A 322 -1.16 -5.65 29.17
C GLY A 322 -2.32 -4.69 29.23
N GLU A 323 -2.13 -3.49 28.72
CA GLU A 323 -3.11 -2.40 28.68
C GLU A 323 -2.47 -1.23 27.91
N LYS A 324 -3.19 -0.12 27.75
CA LYS A 324 -2.63 1.12 27.17
C LYS A 324 -1.22 1.40 27.73
N SER A 325 -0.36 1.91 26.85
CA SER A 325 1.05 2.27 27.08
C SER A 325 2.09 1.16 27.07
N ASN A 326 1.73 -0.11 26.89
CA ASN A 326 2.71 -1.19 26.78
C ASN A 326 2.48 -2.07 25.55
N THR A 327 3.54 -2.70 25.06
CA THR A 327 3.55 -3.50 23.82
C THR A 327 3.15 -4.97 24.02
N LEU A 328 2.57 -5.32 25.18
CA LEU A 328 1.93 -6.61 25.41
C LEU A 328 0.62 -6.70 24.62
N GLU A 329 0.10 -7.90 24.36
CA GLU A 329 -1.08 -8.12 23.51
C GLU A 329 -2.26 -7.20 23.89
N GLY A 330 -2.56 -7.06 25.18
CA GLY A 330 -3.67 -6.24 25.66
C GLY A 330 -3.50 -4.73 25.42
N GLY A 331 -2.29 -4.26 25.17
CA GLY A 331 -2.02 -2.85 24.87
C GLY A 331 -2.08 -2.47 23.39
N ILE A 332 -1.84 -3.45 22.50
CA ILE A 332 -1.71 -3.21 21.05
C ILE A 332 -2.73 -3.98 20.20
N ARG A 333 -3.32 -5.08 20.70
CA ARG A 333 -4.31 -5.87 19.94
C ARG A 333 -5.70 -5.29 20.18
N THR A 334 -6.36 -4.87 19.10
CA THR A 334 -7.65 -4.19 19.17
C THR A 334 -8.71 -4.98 18.39
N PRO A 335 -9.99 -4.86 18.75
CA PRO A 335 -11.05 -5.43 17.92
C PRO A 335 -11.06 -4.70 16.58
N PHE A 336 -11.21 -5.42 15.47
CA PHE A 336 -11.29 -4.83 14.14
C PHE A 336 -12.26 -5.58 13.24
N PHE A 337 -13.24 -4.84 12.71
CA PHE A 337 -14.32 -5.38 11.87
C PHE A 337 -14.39 -4.61 10.55
N VAL A 338 -14.66 -5.33 9.45
CA VAL A 338 -14.91 -4.75 8.13
C VAL A 338 -16.24 -5.27 7.59
N ARG A 339 -17.22 -4.38 7.45
CA ARG A 339 -18.47 -4.65 6.74
C ARG A 339 -18.40 -4.06 5.33
N TRP A 340 -18.68 -4.90 4.34
CA TRP A 340 -18.89 -4.49 2.95
C TRP A 340 -19.88 -5.45 2.32
N ASP A 341 -21.16 -5.06 2.28
CA ASP A 341 -22.26 -5.97 1.95
C ASP A 341 -22.12 -6.52 0.52
N GLY A 342 -22.07 -7.85 0.40
CA GLY A 342 -21.88 -8.56 -0.88
C GLY A 342 -20.42 -8.74 -1.31
N VAL A 343 -19.45 -8.19 -0.57
CA VAL A 343 -18.01 -8.31 -0.86
C VAL A 343 -17.26 -8.98 0.28
N ALA A 344 -17.33 -8.43 1.49
CA ALA A 344 -16.71 -9.02 2.67
C ALA A 344 -17.55 -10.18 3.21
N ALA A 345 -16.89 -11.26 3.64
CA ALA A 345 -17.57 -12.44 4.17
C ALA A 345 -18.12 -12.17 5.60
N PRO A 346 -19.45 -12.11 5.80
CA PRO A 346 -20.02 -11.76 7.10
C PRO A 346 -19.89 -12.89 8.11
N GLY A 347 -19.55 -12.56 9.36
CA GLY A 347 -19.42 -13.53 10.46
C GLY A 347 -18.22 -14.45 10.35
N VAL A 348 -17.26 -14.14 9.46
CA VAL A 348 -16.01 -14.89 9.30
C VAL A 348 -14.91 -14.21 10.10
N ASN A 349 -14.06 -15.02 10.73
CA ASN A 349 -12.84 -14.57 11.36
C ASN A 349 -11.66 -14.73 10.39
N ASP A 350 -10.91 -13.65 10.18
CA ASP A 350 -9.67 -13.64 9.43
C ASP A 350 -8.47 -13.73 10.41
N GLU A 351 -7.46 -14.51 10.01
CA GLU A 351 -6.23 -14.74 10.79
C GLU A 351 -5.05 -13.88 10.32
N HIS A 352 -5.26 -13.01 9.33
CA HIS A 352 -4.28 -12.00 8.91
C HIS A 352 -3.77 -11.22 10.13
N VAL A 353 -2.45 -11.23 10.28
CA VAL A 353 -1.75 -10.44 11.28
C VAL A 353 -1.57 -9.06 10.67
N GLY A 354 -2.42 -8.11 11.07
CA GLY A 354 -2.49 -6.79 10.47
C GLY A 354 -2.05 -5.69 11.43
N SER A 355 -1.67 -4.55 10.86
CA SER A 355 -1.37 -3.31 11.57
C SER A 355 -2.25 -2.17 11.08
N TYR A 356 -2.41 -1.12 11.89
CA TYR A 356 -3.08 0.10 11.44
C TYR A 356 -2.36 0.74 10.25
N ALA A 357 -1.06 0.48 10.07
CA ALA A 357 -0.31 0.83 8.88
C ALA A 357 -0.92 0.27 7.58
N ASP A 358 -1.69 -0.82 7.64
CA ASP A 358 -2.27 -1.50 6.47
C ASP A 358 -3.44 -0.73 5.85
N ILE A 359 -4.03 0.23 6.56
CA ILE A 359 -5.21 0.98 6.12
C ILE A 359 -4.89 1.84 4.89
N PHE A 360 -3.77 2.56 4.89
CA PHE A 360 -3.37 3.37 3.74
C PHE A 360 -3.21 2.53 2.45
N PRO A 361 -2.34 1.50 2.40
CA PRO A 361 -2.16 0.71 1.19
C PRO A 361 -3.43 -0.04 0.79
N THR A 362 -4.31 -0.40 1.73
CA THR A 362 -5.64 -0.97 1.41
C THR A 362 -6.50 0.02 0.62
N PHE A 363 -6.56 1.28 1.04
CA PHE A 363 -7.28 2.31 0.28
C PHE A 363 -6.58 2.68 -1.04
N ALA A 364 -5.25 2.61 -1.09
CA ALA A 364 -4.50 2.84 -2.32
C ALA A 364 -4.82 1.75 -3.36
N GLU A 365 -4.77 0.47 -2.97
CA GLU A 365 -5.13 -0.65 -3.83
C GLU A 365 -6.59 -0.60 -4.27
N LEU A 366 -7.51 -0.27 -3.37
CA LEU A 366 -8.93 -0.09 -3.69
C LEU A 366 -9.16 0.94 -4.80
N MET A 367 -8.34 2.00 -4.81
CA MET A 367 -8.41 3.07 -5.82
C MET A 367 -7.59 2.77 -7.08
N GLY A 368 -6.82 1.68 -7.11
CA GLY A 368 -5.88 1.39 -8.19
C GLY A 368 -4.73 2.41 -8.26
N VAL A 369 -4.36 3.00 -7.13
CA VAL A 369 -3.27 3.99 -7.03
C VAL A 369 -2.13 3.45 -6.16
N LYS A 370 -0.96 4.07 -6.27
CA LYS A 370 0.23 3.61 -5.55
C LYS A 370 0.34 4.28 -4.18
N PRO A 371 0.66 3.51 -3.11
CA PRO A 371 1.00 4.11 -1.83
C PRO A 371 2.37 4.80 -1.89
N PRO A 372 2.72 5.62 -0.88
CA PRO A 372 4.09 6.08 -0.68
C PRO A 372 5.09 4.92 -0.79
N VAL A 373 6.24 5.17 -1.41
CA VAL A 373 7.31 4.16 -1.47
C VAL A 373 7.77 3.82 -0.05
N GLY A 374 8.06 2.55 0.21
CA GLY A 374 8.56 2.08 1.49
C GLY A 374 7.57 2.14 2.65
N VAL A 375 6.28 2.32 2.36
CA VAL A 375 5.19 2.18 3.34
C VAL A 375 5.34 0.85 4.09
N ASP A 376 5.14 0.86 5.41
CA ASP A 376 5.34 -0.34 6.23
C ASP A 376 4.19 -1.33 6.10
N GLY A 377 2.98 -0.79 5.99
CA GLY A 377 1.75 -1.57 5.89
C GLY A 377 1.63 -2.31 4.56
N VAL A 378 0.86 -3.40 4.60
CA VAL A 378 0.48 -4.22 3.45
C VAL A 378 -1.03 -4.14 3.26
N SER A 379 -1.49 -4.18 2.01
CA SER A 379 -2.93 -4.10 1.77
C SER A 379 -3.67 -5.36 2.25
N MET A 380 -4.78 -5.15 2.96
CA MET A 380 -5.72 -6.19 3.37
C MET A 380 -6.84 -6.42 2.36
N LEU A 381 -6.84 -5.73 1.20
CA LEU A 381 -7.95 -5.78 0.25
C LEU A 381 -8.21 -7.21 -0.24
N ALA A 382 -7.16 -8.02 -0.43
CA ALA A 382 -7.30 -9.41 -0.82
C ALA A 382 -8.00 -10.26 0.26
N SER A 383 -7.70 -10.03 1.53
CA SER A 383 -8.40 -10.68 2.66
C SER A 383 -9.86 -10.22 2.73
N ILE A 384 -10.12 -8.92 2.53
CA ILE A 384 -11.47 -8.36 2.57
C ILE A 384 -12.35 -8.92 1.45
N THR A 385 -11.82 -9.01 0.23
CA THR A 385 -12.58 -9.42 -0.97
C THR A 385 -12.55 -10.93 -1.23
N GLY A 386 -11.62 -11.66 -0.60
CA GLY A 386 -11.33 -13.06 -0.93
C GLY A 386 -10.72 -13.24 -2.32
N GLN A 387 -10.19 -12.17 -2.94
CA GLN A 387 -9.67 -12.16 -4.31
C GLN A 387 -8.26 -11.60 -4.35
N GLY A 388 -7.43 -12.12 -5.25
CA GLY A 388 -6.05 -11.66 -5.42
C GLY A 388 -5.09 -12.28 -4.42
N ARG A 389 -3.87 -11.70 -4.35
CA ARG A 389 -2.79 -12.19 -3.51
C ARG A 389 -2.87 -11.55 -2.12
N VAL A 390 -3.01 -12.37 -1.08
CA VAL A 390 -2.85 -11.92 0.30
C VAL A 390 -1.38 -11.63 0.56
N ARG A 391 -1.07 -10.37 0.82
CA ARG A 391 0.27 -9.94 1.21
C ARG A 391 0.42 -10.09 2.72
N GLN A 392 1.59 -10.52 3.18
CA GLN A 392 1.92 -10.54 4.60
C GLN A 392 3.23 -9.83 4.86
N GLN A 393 3.32 -9.27 6.06
CA GLN A 393 4.53 -8.67 6.58
C GLN A 393 5.23 -9.72 7.44
N ASP A 394 6.51 -9.98 7.17
CA ASP A 394 7.27 -10.99 7.92
C ASP A 394 7.49 -10.61 9.39
N ALA A 395 7.61 -9.31 9.64
CA ALA A 395 7.93 -8.72 10.93
C ALA A 395 7.06 -7.50 11.23
N HIS A 396 6.26 -7.58 12.30
CA HIS A 396 5.51 -6.45 12.84
C HIS A 396 6.26 -5.86 14.02
N LEU A 397 6.32 -4.54 14.13
CA LEU A 397 7.13 -3.87 15.14
C LEU A 397 6.39 -2.70 15.78
N TRP A 398 6.45 -2.63 17.11
CA TRP A 398 5.79 -1.61 17.92
C TRP A 398 6.77 -0.93 18.85
N THR A 399 6.64 0.38 19.03
CA THR A 399 7.41 1.14 20.00
C THR A 399 6.50 1.75 21.06
N ALA A 400 7.03 1.88 22.28
CA ALA A 400 6.43 2.60 23.38
C ALA A 400 7.53 3.50 23.97
N ARG A 401 7.62 4.74 23.50
CA ARG A 401 8.65 5.68 23.97
C ARG A 401 8.30 6.34 25.29
N PHE A 402 7.02 6.57 25.55
CA PHE A 402 6.59 7.21 26.78
C PHE A 402 6.61 6.22 27.94
N ASP A 403 7.42 6.51 28.95
CA ASP A 403 7.63 5.59 30.06
C ASP A 403 6.54 5.68 31.13
N PHE A 404 5.33 5.26 30.77
CA PHE A 404 4.30 4.98 31.74
C PHE A 404 4.67 3.68 32.48
N ASN A 405 4.87 3.77 33.80
CA ASN A 405 5.14 2.62 34.68
C ASN A 405 6.38 1.77 34.32
N ALA A 406 7.49 2.38 33.87
CA ALA A 406 8.73 1.67 33.53
C ALA A 406 8.56 0.63 32.38
N GLN A 407 7.62 0.87 31.47
CA GLN A 407 7.27 -0.02 30.35
C GLN A 407 7.84 0.43 29.00
N ALA A 408 8.55 1.57 28.92
CA ALA A 408 9.11 2.02 27.66
C ALA A 408 10.05 0.97 27.01
N GLY A 409 9.92 0.80 25.71
CA GLY A 409 10.60 -0.24 24.95
C GLY A 409 9.99 -0.47 23.59
N TRP A 410 10.32 -1.62 23.00
CA TRP A 410 9.81 -2.04 21.71
C TRP A 410 9.46 -3.53 21.71
N ALA A 411 8.58 -3.91 20.80
CA ALA A 411 8.26 -5.29 20.52
C ALA A 411 8.38 -5.57 19.02
N ILE A 412 8.76 -6.79 18.68
CA ILE A 412 8.74 -7.32 17.32
C ILE A 412 8.07 -8.69 17.33
N GLN A 413 7.22 -8.95 16.35
CA GLN A 413 6.62 -10.26 16.13
C GLN A 413 6.98 -10.77 14.74
N MET A 414 7.51 -11.98 14.66
CA MET A 414 7.74 -12.72 13.41
C MET A 414 7.09 -14.10 13.52
N GLY A 415 6.11 -14.35 12.65
CA GLY A 415 5.21 -15.50 12.81
C GLY A 415 4.56 -15.52 14.19
N ASP A 416 4.73 -16.63 14.91
CA ASP A 416 4.17 -16.80 16.26
C ASP A 416 5.11 -16.34 17.39
N TRP A 417 6.30 -15.86 17.07
CA TRP A 417 7.27 -15.44 18.07
C TRP A 417 7.25 -13.94 18.26
N LYS A 418 7.08 -13.49 19.51
CA LYS A 418 7.08 -12.07 19.88
C LYS A 418 8.15 -11.79 20.91
N LEU A 419 9.07 -10.88 20.58
CA LEU A 419 10.10 -10.38 21.48
C LEU A 419 9.72 -8.98 21.95
N ILE A 420 9.79 -8.75 23.26
CA ILE A 420 9.67 -7.44 23.90
C ILE A 420 11.00 -7.10 24.58
N ARG A 421 11.56 -5.94 24.25
CA ARG A 421 12.78 -5.40 24.87
C ARG A 421 12.47 -4.10 25.60
N ARG A 422 12.93 -3.99 26.84
CA ARG A 422 12.89 -2.76 27.64
C ARG A 422 14.31 -2.33 27.96
N PRO A 423 14.88 -1.36 27.22
CA PRO A 423 16.27 -0.95 27.37
C PRO A 423 16.58 -0.40 28.77
N ALA A 424 15.65 0.35 29.37
CA ALA A 424 15.82 1.01 30.67
C ALA A 424 16.23 0.04 31.81
N ASN A 425 15.82 -1.23 31.73
CA ASN A 425 16.16 -2.27 32.71
C ASN A 425 16.79 -3.51 32.07
N ALA A 426 17.26 -3.41 30.81
CA ALA A 426 17.83 -4.51 30.03
C ALA A 426 16.94 -5.79 29.98
N SER A 427 15.63 -5.65 30.14
CA SER A 427 14.71 -6.78 30.14
C SER A 427 14.44 -7.29 28.73
N SER A 428 14.41 -8.61 28.59
CA SER A 428 14.04 -9.32 27.36
C SER A 428 12.98 -10.36 27.66
N GLN A 429 11.87 -10.29 26.94
CA GLN A 429 10.74 -11.20 27.08
C GLN A 429 10.40 -11.79 25.73
N LEU A 430 10.42 -13.10 25.60
CA LEU A 430 10.11 -13.81 24.34
C LEU A 430 8.94 -14.77 24.58
N TYR A 431 7.93 -14.71 23.73
CA TYR A 431 6.70 -15.50 23.84
C TYR A 431 6.38 -16.18 22.51
N HIS A 432 5.75 -17.36 22.58
CA HIS A 432 5.15 -18.05 21.44
C HIS A 432 3.64 -17.79 21.48
N ILE A 433 3.15 -16.80 20.74
CA ILE A 433 1.81 -16.21 20.89
C ILE A 433 0.67 -17.19 20.58
N SER A 434 0.85 -18.14 19.66
CA SER A 434 -0.17 -19.15 19.38
C SER A 434 -0.30 -20.22 20.48
N GLU A 435 0.75 -20.43 21.29
CA GLU A 435 0.73 -21.37 22.43
C GLU A 435 0.44 -20.66 23.75
N ASP A 436 0.86 -19.41 23.89
CA ASP A 436 0.73 -18.55 25.06
C ASP A 436 0.25 -17.15 24.66
N PRO A 437 -1.03 -17.01 24.23
CA PRO A 437 -1.61 -15.71 23.87
C PRO A 437 -1.72 -14.74 25.06
N TYR A 438 -1.46 -15.23 26.27
CA TYR A 438 -1.47 -14.49 27.53
C TYR A 438 -0.07 -13.92 27.87
N GLU A 439 0.95 -14.28 27.10
CA GLU A 439 2.36 -13.91 27.30
C GLU A 439 2.89 -14.29 28.70
N THR A 440 2.41 -15.36 29.31
CA THR A 440 2.74 -15.75 30.69
C THR A 440 4.12 -16.37 30.87
N THR A 441 4.66 -17.03 29.85
CA THR A 441 5.88 -17.84 29.93
C THR A 441 7.00 -17.22 29.11
N ASN A 442 7.94 -16.55 29.79
CA ASN A 442 9.09 -15.93 29.11
C ASN A 442 10.16 -16.97 28.71
N LEU A 443 10.40 -17.12 27.41
CA LEU A 443 11.34 -18.07 26.80
C LEU A 443 12.69 -17.43 26.41
N ALA A 444 12.93 -16.15 26.71
CA ALA A 444 14.10 -15.41 26.22
C ALA A 444 15.46 -15.97 26.72
N ALA A 445 15.45 -16.71 27.83
CA ALA A 445 16.64 -17.36 28.39
C ALA A 445 16.94 -18.73 27.74
N THR A 446 15.93 -19.42 27.22
CA THR A 446 16.03 -20.77 26.67
C THR A 446 16.05 -20.80 25.14
N ARG A 447 15.52 -19.76 24.49
CA ARG A 447 15.46 -19.59 23.04
C ARG A 447 16.24 -18.35 22.58
N THR A 448 17.55 -18.39 22.83
CA THR A 448 18.45 -17.28 22.50
C THR A 448 18.61 -17.10 20.99
N ASP A 449 18.54 -18.19 20.23
CA ASP A 449 18.52 -18.22 18.77
C ASP A 449 17.41 -17.32 18.19
N ILE A 450 16.16 -17.52 18.64
CA ILE A 450 15.01 -16.72 18.19
C ILE A 450 15.09 -15.30 18.74
N ARG A 451 15.43 -15.13 20.02
CA ARG A 451 15.57 -13.81 20.64
C ARG A 451 16.57 -12.94 19.87
N ASP A 452 17.70 -13.50 19.48
CA ASP A 452 18.78 -12.76 18.82
C ASP A 452 18.45 -12.50 17.34
N ALA A 453 17.77 -13.45 16.67
CA ALA A 453 17.25 -13.23 15.31
C ALA A 453 16.23 -12.08 15.26
N LEU A 454 15.20 -12.09 16.11
CA LEU A 454 14.20 -11.02 16.19
C LEU A 454 14.84 -9.67 16.55
N ALA A 455 15.84 -9.66 17.43
CA ALA A 455 16.56 -8.44 17.75
C ALA A 455 17.39 -7.90 16.58
N ALA A 456 17.99 -8.79 15.77
CA ALA A 456 18.71 -8.39 14.56
C ALA A 456 17.79 -7.81 13.49
N VAL A 457 16.58 -8.34 13.32
CA VAL A 457 15.57 -7.76 12.42
C VAL A 457 15.13 -6.38 12.91
N ALA A 458 14.84 -6.25 14.20
CA ALA A 458 14.49 -4.95 14.79
C ALA A 458 15.60 -3.88 14.56
N GLU A 459 16.87 -4.26 14.61
CA GLU A 459 17.99 -3.37 14.32
C GLU A 459 18.03 -2.92 12.84
N LEU A 460 17.63 -3.79 11.91
CA LEU A 460 17.52 -3.43 10.48
C LEU A 460 16.41 -2.41 10.24
N GLU A 461 15.28 -2.54 10.92
CA GLU A 461 14.15 -1.59 10.93
C GLU A 461 14.50 -0.27 11.64
N GLY A 462 15.60 -0.24 12.39
CA GLY A 462 16.17 0.98 12.96
C GLY A 462 15.74 1.34 14.38
N VAL A 463 15.03 0.45 15.10
CA VAL A 463 14.63 0.74 16.49
C VAL A 463 15.81 0.86 17.47
N GLY A 464 16.98 0.31 17.15
CA GLY A 464 18.17 0.46 17.99
C GLY A 464 18.91 1.78 17.81
N GLU A 465 18.51 2.65 16.88
CA GLU A 465 19.18 3.94 16.64
C GLU A 465 18.69 5.05 17.58
N GLU A 466 19.55 6.06 17.79
CA GLU A 466 19.16 7.29 18.48
C GLU A 466 18.04 8.00 17.72
N PRO A 467 16.99 8.48 18.41
CA PRO A 467 16.82 8.65 19.85
C PRO A 467 15.83 7.64 20.43
N PHE A 468 15.58 6.53 19.75
CA PHE A 468 14.55 5.58 20.20
C PHE A 468 15.04 4.91 21.47
N PHE A 469 16.14 4.15 21.37
CA PHE A 469 16.57 3.28 22.46
C PHE A 469 18.09 3.15 22.65
N ALA A 470 18.89 3.95 21.92
CA ALA A 470 20.32 4.06 22.15
C ALA A 470 20.63 4.93 23.40
N THR A 471 21.73 4.62 24.10
CA THR A 471 22.08 5.20 25.42
C THR A 471 23.04 6.39 25.34
N GLY A 472 23.29 6.91 24.14
CA GLY A 472 24.43 7.77 23.83
C GLY A 472 24.17 9.27 23.93
N ASN A 473 22.91 9.73 23.91
CA ASN A 473 22.63 11.17 23.81
C ASN A 473 21.41 11.67 24.60
N HIS A 474 21.46 11.52 25.92
CA HIS A 474 20.39 11.92 26.85
C HIS A 474 20.12 13.43 26.96
N ALA A 475 20.83 14.30 26.22
CA ALA A 475 20.80 15.75 26.43
C ALA A 475 20.23 16.58 25.26
N SER A 476 19.79 15.98 24.15
CA SER A 476 19.27 16.74 23.02
C SER A 476 18.06 16.07 22.35
N PRO A 477 16.81 16.53 22.58
CA PRO A 477 15.60 16.03 21.92
C PRO A 477 15.50 16.48 20.45
N VAL A 478 16.63 16.63 19.75
CA VAL A 478 16.73 17.37 18.48
C VAL A 478 16.97 16.43 17.29
N ASN A 479 17.29 15.15 17.51
CA ASN A 479 17.53 14.19 16.43
C ASN A 479 16.62 12.98 16.63
N ILE A 480 15.55 12.87 15.84
CA ILE A 480 14.64 11.71 15.83
C ILE A 480 14.91 10.87 14.58
N TYR A 481 15.19 9.57 14.71
CA TYR A 481 15.33 8.62 13.60
C TYR A 481 13.94 8.36 13.00
N TYR A 482 13.47 9.24 12.15
CA TYR A 482 12.26 9.01 11.37
C TYR A 482 12.62 9.12 9.89
N THR A 483 11.70 8.66 9.07
CA THR A 483 11.89 8.54 7.64
C THR A 483 12.20 9.89 6.97
N GLN A 484 13.29 9.95 6.20
CA GLN A 484 13.73 11.14 5.48
C GLN A 484 13.46 10.97 3.98
N TYR A 485 12.65 11.86 3.43
CA TYR A 485 12.38 11.91 1.99
C TYR A 485 13.54 12.61 1.30
N LYS A 486 14.29 11.86 0.50
CA LYS A 486 15.53 12.34 -0.12
C LYS A 486 15.42 12.17 -1.62
N THR A 487 15.71 13.24 -2.35
CA THR A 487 15.67 13.23 -3.82
C THR A 487 17.08 13.35 -4.35
N TRP A 488 17.42 12.50 -5.30
CA TRP A 488 18.69 12.57 -5.99
C TRP A 488 18.71 13.80 -6.90
N ALA A 489 19.59 14.74 -6.57
CA ALA A 489 19.80 16.03 -7.22
C ALA A 489 21.31 16.25 -7.36
N PRO A 490 21.98 15.59 -8.33
CA PRO A 490 23.43 15.64 -8.46
C PRO A 490 23.91 17.05 -8.81
N GLN A 491 24.95 17.50 -8.11
CA GLN A 491 25.69 18.71 -8.47
C GLN A 491 26.76 18.36 -9.53
N ASP A 492 27.04 19.28 -10.44
CA ASP A 492 28.17 19.20 -11.39
C ASP A 492 28.25 17.94 -12.28
N GLY A 493 27.11 17.32 -12.59
CA GLY A 493 27.05 16.15 -13.47
C GLY A 493 27.55 14.84 -12.83
N SER A 494 27.75 14.83 -11.51
CA SER A 494 28.06 13.60 -10.77
C SER A 494 26.98 12.54 -10.95
N THR A 495 27.40 11.29 -11.12
CA THR A 495 26.51 10.14 -11.26
C THR A 495 26.58 9.20 -10.06
N THR A 496 27.28 9.56 -8.99
CA THR A 496 27.50 8.62 -7.88
C THR A 496 26.31 8.61 -6.91
N PHE A 497 25.68 7.45 -6.72
CA PHE A 497 24.58 7.28 -5.77
C PHE A 497 25.04 7.48 -4.31
N ASN A 498 26.25 7.01 -3.98
CA ASN A 498 26.77 7.03 -2.61
C ASN A 498 27.10 8.44 -2.08
N LEU A 499 27.26 9.45 -2.94
CA LEU A 499 27.75 10.77 -2.55
C LEU A 499 26.63 11.61 -1.94
N ALA A 500 26.84 12.05 -0.69
CA ALA A 500 25.93 12.94 0.04
C ALA A 500 25.51 14.19 -0.73
N SER A 501 26.47 14.82 -1.43
CA SER A 501 26.26 16.05 -2.21
C SER A 501 25.28 15.88 -3.38
N ASN A 502 24.96 14.65 -3.76
CA ASN A 502 24.00 14.36 -4.82
C ASN A 502 22.57 14.19 -4.30
N TRP A 503 22.34 14.40 -3.00
CA TRP A 503 21.02 14.23 -2.39
C TRP A 503 20.56 15.53 -1.77
N ALA A 504 19.32 15.89 -2.09
CA ALA A 504 18.61 17.01 -1.50
C ALA A 504 17.37 16.52 -0.75
N GLY A 505 16.70 17.43 -0.05
CA GLY A 505 15.51 17.11 0.76
C GLY A 505 15.84 16.63 2.17
N GLY A 506 14.86 15.98 2.81
CA GLY A 506 14.82 15.70 4.24
C GLY A 506 14.17 16.83 5.03
N THR A 507 13.61 16.50 6.20
CA THR A 507 13.16 17.53 7.15
C THR A 507 14.26 17.85 8.13
N GLN A 508 14.65 19.11 8.16
CA GLN A 508 15.45 19.66 9.25
C GLN A 508 14.62 19.58 10.53
N PHE A 509 15.13 18.88 11.53
CA PHE A 509 14.77 19.20 12.90
C PHE A 509 16.02 19.77 13.57
N ASN A 510 16.24 21.06 13.34
CA ASN A 510 17.11 21.83 14.17
C ASN A 510 16.25 22.94 14.78
N ARG A 511 16.20 23.04 16.11
CA ARG A 511 15.68 24.24 16.78
C ARG A 511 16.59 25.46 16.55
N THR A 512 17.66 25.32 15.75
CA THR A 512 18.52 26.40 15.28
C THR A 512 18.47 26.49 13.74
N ASN A 513 18.63 27.71 13.24
CA ASN A 513 18.21 28.14 11.90
C ASN A 513 19.12 27.68 10.73
N ASP A 514 19.90 26.60 10.89
CA ASP A 514 20.85 26.17 9.86
C ASP A 514 20.54 24.74 9.36
N PRO A 515 20.03 24.64 8.11
CA PRO A 515 19.75 23.40 7.38
C PRO A 515 20.83 22.34 7.32
N GLU A 516 22.09 22.76 7.36
CA GLU A 516 23.26 21.92 7.07
C GLU A 516 24.14 21.71 8.32
N SER A 517 23.78 22.34 9.45
CA SER A 517 24.68 22.44 10.62
C SER A 517 24.76 21.22 11.54
N LEU A 518 24.00 20.14 11.33
CA LEU A 518 24.09 18.96 12.18
C LEU A 518 24.37 17.71 11.36
N TYR A 519 25.42 16.99 11.82
CA TYR A 519 25.75 15.59 11.59
C TYR A 519 24.64 14.84 10.86
N TRP A 520 24.92 14.28 9.66
CA TRP A 520 24.30 13.11 9.01
C TRP A 520 24.30 13.16 7.48
N ASN A 521 24.66 14.29 6.83
CA ASN A 521 24.78 14.31 5.36
C ASN A 521 26.09 13.65 4.87
N THR A 522 26.24 12.37 5.17
CA THR A 522 27.39 11.51 4.81
C THR A 522 27.05 10.54 3.68
N GLY A 523 25.89 10.70 3.06
CA GLY A 523 25.35 9.82 2.03
C GLY A 523 24.10 9.06 2.52
N PRO A 524 23.53 8.19 1.68
CA PRO A 524 22.31 7.47 1.99
C PRO A 524 22.33 6.67 3.29
N LYS A 525 21.16 6.54 3.93
CA LYS A 525 20.97 5.89 5.25
C LYS A 525 19.70 5.04 5.28
N LYS A 526 19.65 4.10 6.24
CA LYS A 526 18.53 3.16 6.46
C LYS A 526 17.17 3.79 6.79
N ASN A 527 17.09 5.09 7.07
CA ASN A 527 15.84 5.83 7.18
C ASN A 527 15.50 6.70 5.95
N TRP A 528 16.23 6.58 4.83
CA TRP A 528 15.97 7.39 3.64
C TRP A 528 14.95 6.70 2.72
N LEU A 529 13.84 7.36 2.45
CA LEU A 529 13.04 7.09 1.26
C LEU A 529 13.69 7.86 0.12
N ALA A 530 14.43 7.13 -0.70
CA ALA A 530 15.26 7.68 -1.74
C ALA A 530 14.50 7.70 -3.06
N THR A 531 14.25 8.89 -3.61
CA THR A 531 13.71 9.05 -4.96
C THR A 531 14.83 9.46 -5.92
N VAL A 532 15.00 8.70 -6.99
CA VAL A 532 15.94 8.99 -8.06
C VAL A 532 15.14 9.26 -9.33
N ALA A 533 15.08 10.53 -9.72
CA ALA A 533 14.33 10.97 -10.89
C ALA A 533 15.21 11.73 -11.89
N ASN A 534 15.02 11.52 -13.20
CA ASN A 534 15.70 12.33 -14.21
C ASN A 534 14.96 13.65 -14.43
N THR A 535 15.56 14.74 -13.96
CA THR A 535 14.99 16.09 -14.03
C THR A 535 15.40 16.89 -15.27
N THR A 536 16.27 16.35 -16.13
CA THR A 536 16.80 17.07 -17.31
C THR A 536 16.48 16.43 -18.65
N GLY A 537 15.86 15.25 -18.65
CA GLY A 537 15.56 14.46 -19.85
C GLY A 537 16.74 13.66 -20.39
N GLY A 538 16.53 12.98 -21.52
CA GLY A 538 17.49 12.03 -22.10
C GLY A 538 17.69 10.80 -21.21
N PHE A 539 18.82 10.11 -21.38
CA PHE A 539 19.20 8.98 -20.52
C PHE A 539 20.13 9.45 -19.40
N ARG A 540 19.82 9.09 -18.16
CA ARG A 540 20.69 9.29 -16.99
C ARG A 540 20.90 8.00 -16.23
N ASN A 541 22.06 7.90 -15.58
CA ASN A 541 22.41 6.76 -14.75
C ASN A 541 23.08 7.22 -13.46
N SER A 542 22.69 6.62 -12.33
CA SER A 542 23.30 6.79 -11.02
C SER A 542 23.94 5.47 -10.58
N PHE A 543 25.19 5.50 -10.12
CA PHE A 543 25.98 4.31 -9.82
C PHE A 543 26.16 4.10 -8.32
N VAL A 544 25.76 2.92 -7.84
CA VAL A 544 26.10 2.42 -6.50
C VAL A 544 27.47 1.74 -6.60
N LEU A 545 28.51 2.43 -6.12
CA LEU A 545 29.91 2.03 -6.27
C LEU A 545 30.44 1.21 -5.08
N ASN A 546 29.78 1.31 -3.93
CA ASN A 546 30.14 0.64 -2.68
C ASN A 546 28.86 0.28 -1.92
N ASN A 547 28.98 -0.59 -0.92
CA ASN A 547 27.87 -0.96 -0.06
C ASN A 547 27.13 0.27 0.47
N MET A 548 25.81 0.28 0.31
CA MET A 548 24.97 1.42 0.65
C MET A 548 23.62 0.96 1.18
N LYS A 549 23.00 1.79 2.03
CA LYS A 549 21.71 1.49 2.63
C LYS A 549 20.74 2.64 2.42
N VAL A 550 19.51 2.30 2.05
CA VAL A 550 18.32 3.16 2.06
C VAL A 550 17.19 2.42 2.76
N MET A 551 16.16 3.13 3.21
CA MET A 551 14.94 2.48 3.68
C MET A 551 14.22 1.85 2.50
N ALA A 552 13.93 2.66 1.48
CA ALA A 552 13.37 2.22 0.22
C ALA A 552 13.88 3.09 -0.93
N LEU A 553 13.81 2.58 -2.15
CA LEU A 553 14.24 3.27 -3.36
C LEU A 553 13.07 3.39 -4.35
N ASP A 554 12.87 4.58 -4.89
CA ASP A 554 11.92 4.86 -5.97
C ASP A 554 12.68 5.43 -7.16
N ILE A 555 12.58 4.78 -8.32
CA ILE A 555 13.27 5.16 -9.56
C ILE A 555 12.23 5.59 -10.56
N GLN A 556 12.34 6.83 -11.03
CA GLN A 556 11.36 7.44 -11.91
C GLN A 556 12.06 8.04 -13.13
N GLY A 557 11.57 7.78 -14.33
CA GLY A 557 12.09 8.43 -15.53
C GLY A 557 11.92 9.96 -15.49
N GLY A 558 10.79 10.46 -15.01
CA GLY A 558 10.57 11.91 -14.92
C GLY A 558 10.52 12.57 -16.30
N ALA A 559 11.57 13.30 -16.68
CA ALA A 559 11.67 13.98 -17.98
C ALA A 559 12.32 13.12 -19.10
N GLY A 560 12.78 11.91 -18.78
CA GLY A 560 13.43 10.98 -19.71
C GLY A 560 13.64 9.62 -19.06
N VAL A 561 14.72 8.91 -19.40
CA VAL A 561 15.05 7.62 -18.76
C VAL A 561 15.95 7.85 -17.56
N MET A 562 15.66 7.16 -16.44
CA MET A 562 16.49 7.19 -15.23
C MET A 562 16.91 5.78 -14.82
N GLN A 563 18.21 5.53 -14.82
CA GLN A 563 18.79 4.26 -14.39
C GLN A 563 19.51 4.39 -13.04
N VAL A 564 19.40 3.37 -12.20
CA VAL A 564 20.27 3.14 -11.05
C VAL A 564 21.02 1.83 -11.27
N SER A 565 22.35 1.88 -11.32
CA SER A 565 23.20 0.71 -11.55
C SER A 565 23.93 0.29 -10.28
N VAL A 566 23.75 -0.96 -9.83
CA VAL A 566 24.53 -1.55 -8.73
C VAL A 566 25.70 -2.31 -9.32
N LEU A 567 26.91 -1.79 -9.09
CA LEU A 567 28.12 -2.34 -9.69
C LEU A 567 28.66 -3.57 -8.98
N GLU A 568 29.58 -4.26 -9.64
CA GLU A 568 30.25 -5.45 -9.13
C GLU A 568 30.90 -5.19 -7.78
N GLY A 569 30.67 -6.10 -6.83
CA GLY A 569 31.17 -5.98 -5.47
C GLY A 569 30.42 -4.97 -4.58
N ALA A 570 29.46 -4.22 -5.12
CA ALA A 570 28.58 -3.35 -4.34
C ALA A 570 27.27 -4.05 -3.97
N ARG A 571 26.80 -3.77 -2.75
CA ARG A 571 25.47 -4.17 -2.24
C ARG A 571 24.63 -2.94 -1.92
N LEU A 572 23.42 -2.85 -2.46
CA LEU A 572 22.42 -1.89 -2.04
C LEU A 572 21.41 -2.59 -1.12
N ASP A 573 21.35 -2.19 0.15
CA ASP A 573 20.28 -2.58 1.06
C ASP A 573 19.14 -1.56 0.95
N ALA A 574 17.95 -2.01 0.56
CA ALA A 574 16.71 -1.24 0.49
C ALA A 574 15.61 -2.04 1.23
N TYR A 575 15.65 -1.98 2.56
CA TYR A 575 14.94 -2.93 3.41
C TYR A 575 13.42 -2.96 3.15
N ASN A 576 12.78 -1.79 3.00
CA ASN A 576 11.35 -1.62 2.69
C ASN A 576 11.04 -1.59 1.18
N GLY A 577 11.93 -2.12 0.35
CA GLY A 577 11.63 -2.42 -1.04
C GLY A 577 12.15 -1.39 -2.04
N VAL A 578 11.93 -1.72 -3.31
CA VAL A 578 12.33 -0.90 -4.46
C VAL A 578 11.14 -0.77 -5.39
N ARG A 579 10.86 0.44 -5.86
CA ARG A 579 9.91 0.71 -6.93
C ARG A 579 10.66 1.19 -8.15
N VAL A 580 10.37 0.60 -9.30
CA VAL A 580 10.86 1.01 -10.61
C VAL A 580 9.67 1.46 -11.43
N GLY A 581 9.44 2.77 -11.46
CA GLY A 581 8.36 3.41 -12.19
C GLY A 581 8.64 3.55 -13.69
N ASP A 582 7.69 4.16 -14.40
CA ASP A 582 7.77 4.46 -15.84
C ASP A 582 9.09 5.14 -16.23
N ASP A 583 9.70 4.68 -17.33
CA ASP A 583 11.04 5.08 -17.82
C ASP A 583 12.18 4.96 -16.77
N GLY A 584 11.93 4.25 -15.67
CA GLY A 584 12.89 3.89 -14.64
C GLY A 584 13.58 2.56 -14.95
N ILE A 585 14.87 2.45 -14.63
CA ILE A 585 15.65 1.22 -14.79
C ILE A 585 16.44 0.94 -13.51
N PHE A 586 16.24 -0.22 -12.90
CA PHE A 586 17.15 -0.76 -11.89
C PHE A 586 18.06 -1.79 -12.55
N ARG A 587 19.35 -1.47 -12.70
CA ARG A 587 20.32 -2.35 -13.38
C ARG A 587 21.29 -2.98 -12.39
N LEU A 588 21.40 -4.30 -12.42
CA LEU A 588 22.46 -5.03 -11.74
C LEU A 588 23.64 -5.22 -12.71
N VAL A 589 24.84 -4.90 -12.26
CA VAL A 589 26.09 -5.11 -13.03
C VAL A 589 27.01 -5.98 -12.17
N SER A 590 26.64 -7.25 -12.02
CA SER A 590 27.19 -8.22 -11.05
C SER A 590 27.10 -7.77 -9.59
N GLY A 591 26.21 -6.80 -9.30
CA GLY A 591 25.95 -6.27 -7.96
C GLY A 591 24.89 -7.06 -7.20
N THR A 592 24.61 -6.63 -5.97
CA THR A 592 23.56 -7.20 -5.13
C THR A 592 22.55 -6.16 -4.66
N LEU A 593 21.26 -6.43 -4.85
CA LEU A 593 20.17 -5.77 -4.13
C LEU A 593 19.76 -6.66 -2.95
N ALA A 594 19.63 -6.06 -1.76
CA ALA A 594 19.08 -6.72 -0.59
C ALA A 594 17.80 -6.01 -0.12
N THR A 595 16.71 -6.76 0.05
CA THR A 595 15.43 -6.23 0.52
C THR A 595 14.62 -7.29 1.26
N ALA A 596 13.84 -6.89 2.26
CA ALA A 596 12.89 -7.75 2.95
C ALA A 596 11.47 -7.63 2.37
N ARG A 597 11.28 -6.77 1.35
CA ARG A 597 9.99 -6.42 0.77
C ARG A 597 10.02 -6.51 -0.77
N GLU A 598 8.98 -6.00 -1.39
CA GLU A 598 8.79 -6.09 -2.84
C GLU A 598 9.81 -5.24 -3.62
N VAL A 599 10.28 -5.80 -4.73
CA VAL A 599 10.81 -5.07 -5.88
C VAL A 599 9.66 -4.96 -6.89
N ASP A 600 8.97 -3.82 -6.89
CA ASP A 600 7.82 -3.52 -7.76
C ASP A 600 8.34 -2.89 -9.05
N VAL A 601 8.40 -3.69 -10.13
CA VAL A 601 8.70 -3.23 -11.48
C VAL A 601 7.39 -2.85 -12.14
N GLU A 602 7.07 -1.56 -12.13
CA GLU A 602 5.79 -1.05 -12.62
C GLU A 602 5.73 -1.07 -14.15
N ALA A 603 4.52 -0.89 -14.71
CA ALA A 603 4.38 -0.71 -16.16
C ALA A 603 5.27 0.44 -16.65
N GLY A 604 6.09 0.18 -17.67
CA GLY A 604 7.09 1.12 -18.20
C GLY A 604 8.43 1.13 -17.45
N GLY A 605 8.52 0.52 -16.27
CA GLY A 605 9.78 0.31 -15.54
C GLY A 605 10.52 -0.95 -15.98
N SER A 606 11.82 -1.02 -15.69
CA SER A 606 12.68 -2.17 -16.03
C SER A 606 13.62 -2.61 -14.91
N LEU A 607 13.66 -3.91 -14.63
CA LEU A 607 14.73 -4.58 -13.89
C LEU A 607 15.68 -5.22 -14.89
N ALA A 608 16.94 -4.78 -14.92
CA ALA A 608 17.87 -5.15 -15.98
C ALA A 608 19.24 -5.66 -15.52
N GLY A 609 19.97 -6.32 -16.42
CA GLY A 609 21.37 -6.70 -16.25
C GLY A 609 21.58 -8.01 -15.49
N ALA A 610 22.76 -8.21 -14.91
CA ALA A 610 23.13 -9.45 -14.24
C ALA A 610 23.47 -9.21 -12.76
N GLY A 611 23.05 -10.08 -11.86
CA GLY A 611 23.37 -9.98 -10.43
C GLY A 611 22.40 -10.73 -9.53
N THR A 612 22.36 -10.33 -8.26
CA THR A 612 21.55 -11.02 -7.25
C THR A 612 20.59 -10.07 -6.54
N ILE A 613 19.34 -10.49 -6.40
CA ILE A 613 18.35 -9.92 -5.49
C ILE A 613 18.20 -10.93 -4.35
N THR A 614 18.46 -10.50 -3.12
CA THR A 614 18.39 -11.34 -1.92
C THR A 614 17.69 -10.61 -0.79
N GLY A 615 17.46 -11.29 0.33
CA GLY A 615 16.88 -10.70 1.52
C GLY A 615 17.80 -10.83 2.73
N TYR A 616 17.19 -11.11 3.88
CA TYR A 616 17.84 -11.23 5.18
C TYR A 616 17.60 -12.58 5.85
N GLN A 617 17.20 -13.59 5.08
CA GLN A 617 16.94 -14.97 5.51
C GLN A 617 18.12 -15.63 6.26
N SER A 618 19.35 -15.12 6.09
CA SER A 618 20.52 -15.55 6.88
C SER A 618 20.40 -15.26 8.38
N ILE A 619 19.57 -14.28 8.78
CA ILE A 619 19.29 -13.96 10.20
C ILE A 619 18.53 -15.09 10.88
N VAL A 620 17.65 -15.76 10.14
CA VAL A 620 16.79 -16.85 10.65
C VAL A 620 17.31 -18.24 10.27
N ALA A 621 18.42 -18.31 9.54
CA ALA A 621 18.99 -19.57 9.07
C ALA A 621 19.39 -20.47 10.24
N GLY A 622 18.99 -21.74 10.16
CA GLY A 622 19.28 -22.75 11.18
C GLY A 622 18.33 -22.76 12.39
N ILE A 623 17.31 -21.88 12.42
CA ILE A 623 16.24 -21.92 13.42
C ILE A 623 15.10 -22.83 12.91
N PRO A 624 14.85 -24.00 13.54
CA PRO A 624 13.87 -24.96 13.04
C PRO A 624 12.45 -24.39 12.87
N GLU A 625 12.03 -23.48 13.73
CA GLU A 625 10.69 -22.86 13.72
C GLU A 625 10.46 -21.88 12.57
N PHE A 626 11.54 -21.45 11.91
CA PHE A 626 11.50 -20.56 10.74
C PHE A 626 11.81 -21.29 9.44
N GLN A 627 12.20 -22.57 9.50
CA GLN A 627 12.51 -23.35 8.31
C GLN A 627 11.27 -23.53 7.43
N GLY A 628 11.40 -23.20 6.14
CA GLY A 628 10.32 -23.34 5.16
C GLY A 628 9.20 -22.30 5.26
N LYS A 629 9.38 -21.24 6.05
CA LYS A 629 8.41 -20.14 6.19
C LYS A 629 8.65 -18.97 5.23
N ASN A 630 9.68 -19.02 4.39
CA ASN A 630 10.08 -17.96 3.47
C ASN A 630 10.12 -16.55 4.13
N LEU A 631 10.64 -16.48 5.36
CA LEU A 631 10.75 -15.21 6.08
C LEU A 631 11.97 -14.42 5.60
N LEU A 632 11.80 -13.11 5.50
CA LEU A 632 12.81 -12.13 5.12
C LEU A 632 13.38 -12.39 3.72
N THR A 633 12.60 -13.03 2.84
CA THR A 633 12.95 -13.25 1.43
C THR A 633 12.35 -12.14 0.57
N PRO A 634 13.07 -11.66 -0.46
CA PRO A 634 12.55 -10.66 -1.37
C PRO A 634 11.45 -11.25 -2.25
N GLU A 635 10.61 -10.37 -2.76
CA GLU A 635 9.66 -10.72 -3.80
C GLU A 635 9.78 -9.74 -4.96
N VAL A 636 9.89 -10.24 -6.18
CA VAL A 636 9.94 -9.40 -7.39
C VAL A 636 8.59 -9.48 -8.10
N VAL A 637 7.90 -8.34 -8.18
CA VAL A 637 6.61 -8.22 -8.87
C VAL A 637 6.83 -7.45 -10.16
N ASN A 638 6.59 -8.10 -11.30
CA ASN A 638 6.83 -7.55 -12.63
C ASN A 638 5.53 -7.23 -13.37
N ALA A 639 5.23 -5.94 -13.47
CA ALA A 639 4.22 -5.36 -14.35
C ALA A 639 4.81 -4.65 -15.58
N GLY A 640 6.14 -4.45 -15.60
CA GLY A 640 6.92 -3.82 -16.66
C GLY A 640 7.81 -4.81 -17.39
N LEU A 641 9.12 -4.55 -17.41
CA LEU A 641 10.11 -5.38 -18.08
C LEU A 641 11.13 -5.97 -17.11
N VAL A 642 11.39 -7.28 -17.23
CA VAL A 642 12.58 -7.92 -16.66
C VAL A 642 13.48 -8.34 -17.81
N ASP A 643 14.70 -7.83 -17.82
CA ASP A 643 15.65 -7.94 -18.93
C ASP A 643 17.04 -8.30 -18.40
N PRO A 644 17.38 -9.59 -18.21
CA PRO A 644 18.67 -10.00 -17.69
C PRO A 644 19.88 -9.58 -18.55
N TYR A 645 19.71 -8.91 -19.69
CA TYR A 645 20.76 -8.62 -20.66
C TYR A 645 22.03 -7.93 -20.11
N GLY A 646 23.17 -8.60 -20.33
CA GLY A 646 24.52 -8.19 -19.88
C GLY A 646 25.32 -7.31 -20.84
N ASP A 647 24.67 -6.54 -21.72
CA ASP A 647 25.25 -5.67 -22.76
C ASP A 647 25.99 -6.37 -23.91
N THR A 648 26.92 -7.27 -23.62
CA THR A 648 27.72 -8.01 -24.63
C THR A 648 27.77 -9.51 -24.36
N ALA A 649 27.00 -9.98 -23.39
CA ALA A 649 26.95 -11.37 -22.97
C ALA A 649 25.59 -11.66 -22.34
N ALA A 650 25.21 -12.95 -22.38
CA ALA A 650 24.09 -13.48 -21.64
C ALA A 650 24.20 -13.06 -20.17
N GLY A 651 23.15 -12.42 -19.67
CA GLY A 651 23.10 -12.05 -18.27
C GLY A 651 22.20 -12.98 -17.46
N LEU A 652 22.45 -12.93 -16.16
CA LEU A 652 21.85 -13.83 -15.19
C LEU A 652 21.39 -13.01 -13.99
N ILE A 653 20.09 -12.98 -13.77
CA ILE A 653 19.51 -12.47 -12.53
C ILE A 653 19.17 -13.66 -11.65
N THR A 654 19.64 -13.62 -10.40
CA THR A 654 19.25 -14.56 -9.35
C THR A 654 18.38 -13.85 -8.33
N ILE A 655 17.18 -14.38 -8.08
CA ILE A 655 16.25 -13.92 -7.04
C ILE A 655 16.21 -14.99 -5.96
N ASP A 656 16.74 -14.67 -4.77
CA ASP A 656 16.71 -15.56 -3.61
C ASP A 656 15.38 -15.46 -2.85
N GLY A 657 14.28 -15.59 -3.59
CA GLY A 657 12.91 -15.38 -3.14
C GLY A 657 11.92 -15.67 -4.27
N ASP A 658 10.76 -15.02 -4.26
CA ASP A 658 9.67 -15.29 -5.19
C ASP A 658 9.64 -14.31 -6.38
N PHE A 659 9.10 -14.76 -7.52
CA PHE A 659 8.93 -13.97 -8.74
C PHE A 659 7.50 -14.03 -9.27
N TRP A 660 6.90 -12.87 -9.51
CA TRP A 660 5.52 -12.75 -9.97
C TRP A 660 5.44 -11.84 -11.18
N GLN A 661 5.22 -12.40 -12.36
CA GLN A 661 4.95 -11.62 -13.56
C GLN A 661 3.45 -11.46 -13.76
N LEU A 662 2.98 -10.21 -13.71
CA LEU A 662 1.59 -9.84 -13.94
C LEU A 662 1.26 -9.88 -15.44
N ALA A 663 -0.03 -9.80 -15.78
CA ALA A 663 -0.50 -9.88 -17.16
C ALA A 663 0.05 -8.77 -18.07
N SER A 664 0.42 -7.61 -17.52
CA SER A 664 1.08 -6.53 -18.26
C SER A 664 2.60 -6.71 -18.37
N GLY A 665 3.17 -7.61 -17.56
CA GLY A 665 4.60 -7.81 -17.47
C GLY A 665 5.18 -8.56 -18.66
N GLN A 666 6.46 -8.29 -18.90
CA GLN A 666 7.26 -8.91 -19.92
C GLN A 666 8.59 -9.39 -19.33
N PHE A 667 8.99 -10.60 -19.70
CA PHE A 667 10.31 -11.16 -19.44
C PHE A 667 11.05 -11.27 -20.76
N ARG A 668 12.13 -10.51 -20.94
CA ARG A 668 12.96 -10.58 -22.14
C ARG A 668 14.03 -11.66 -22.00
N VAL A 669 14.22 -12.39 -23.08
CA VAL A 669 15.27 -13.39 -23.24
C VAL A 669 16.00 -13.09 -24.54
N ASP A 670 17.27 -12.70 -24.42
CA ASP A 670 18.15 -12.64 -25.57
C ASP A 670 18.90 -13.98 -25.71
N VAL A 671 18.83 -14.60 -26.90
CA VAL A 671 19.50 -15.86 -27.25
C VAL A 671 20.64 -15.54 -28.22
N MET A 672 21.87 -15.87 -27.86
CA MET A 672 23.10 -15.45 -28.54
C MET A 672 23.92 -16.66 -29.04
N GLY A 673 24.92 -16.39 -29.87
CA GLY A 673 25.90 -17.37 -30.33
C GLY A 673 27.29 -17.17 -29.72
N GLY A 674 27.51 -17.60 -28.48
CA GLY A 674 28.86 -17.73 -27.89
C GLY A 674 29.46 -16.44 -27.31
N GLY A 675 29.47 -16.33 -25.97
CA GLY A 675 30.23 -15.27 -25.27
C GLY A 675 30.08 -15.18 -23.75
N GLY A 676 29.14 -15.92 -23.15
CA GLY A 676 28.89 -15.92 -21.71
C GLY A 676 29.64 -17.01 -20.92
N VAL A 677 29.52 -16.93 -19.59
CA VAL A 677 30.12 -17.86 -18.61
C VAL A 677 29.94 -19.31 -19.07
N ALA A 678 31.06 -20.01 -19.30
CA ALA A 678 31.18 -21.45 -19.58
C ALA A 678 29.86 -22.17 -19.99
N GLY A 679 29.36 -21.89 -21.21
CA GLY A 679 28.29 -22.67 -21.85
C GLY A 679 26.86 -22.16 -21.66
N VAL A 680 26.64 -20.88 -21.35
CA VAL A 680 25.32 -20.25 -21.37
C VAL A 680 25.33 -19.11 -22.39
N ASP A 681 24.63 -19.32 -23.50
CA ASP A 681 24.54 -18.37 -24.63
C ASP A 681 23.16 -17.69 -24.67
N TYR A 682 22.50 -17.51 -23.53
CA TYR A 682 21.16 -16.92 -23.45
C TYR A 682 20.89 -16.34 -22.08
N ASP A 683 20.04 -15.31 -22.01
CA ASP A 683 19.62 -14.72 -20.75
C ASP A 683 18.86 -15.70 -19.87
N LYS A 684 19.12 -15.62 -18.57
CA LYS A 684 18.53 -16.54 -17.61
C LYS A 684 18.06 -15.83 -16.34
N LEU A 685 16.90 -16.28 -15.85
CA LEU A 685 16.38 -15.95 -14.52
C LEU A 685 16.46 -17.19 -13.61
N ILE A 686 17.07 -17.07 -12.46
CA ILE A 686 17.04 -18.10 -11.41
C ILE A 686 16.23 -17.57 -10.23
N VAL A 687 15.21 -18.31 -9.83
CA VAL A 687 14.31 -17.97 -8.72
C VAL A 687 14.45 -19.08 -7.67
N ALA A 688 14.90 -18.75 -6.47
CA ALA A 688 15.05 -19.75 -5.40
C ALA A 688 13.69 -20.22 -4.86
N GLY A 689 12.69 -19.34 -4.88
CA GLY A 689 11.32 -19.61 -4.46
C GLY A 689 10.37 -19.97 -5.62
N ALA A 690 9.12 -19.58 -5.47
CA ALA A 690 8.07 -19.79 -6.46
C ALA A 690 8.13 -18.72 -7.56
N ALA A 691 7.87 -19.14 -8.80
CA ALA A 691 7.68 -18.25 -9.94
C ALA A 691 6.27 -18.41 -10.51
N THR A 692 5.50 -17.32 -10.56
CA THR A 692 4.19 -17.26 -11.22
C THR A 692 4.27 -16.30 -12.40
N LEU A 693 3.99 -16.79 -13.61
CA LEU A 693 4.12 -15.98 -14.83
C LEU A 693 2.81 -15.82 -15.59
N SER A 694 2.53 -14.57 -15.96
CA SER A 694 1.51 -14.16 -16.92
C SER A 694 2.10 -13.21 -17.97
N GLY A 695 1.29 -12.65 -18.86
CA GLY A 695 1.76 -11.67 -19.84
C GLY A 695 2.61 -12.31 -20.94
N SER A 696 3.84 -11.81 -21.14
CA SER A 696 4.67 -12.24 -22.28
C SER A 696 6.11 -12.60 -21.93
N ILE A 697 6.70 -13.51 -22.71
CA ILE A 697 8.14 -13.68 -22.85
C ILE A 697 8.54 -13.05 -24.18
N TYR A 698 9.40 -12.05 -24.15
CA TYR A 698 9.94 -11.41 -25.35
C TYR A 698 11.24 -12.11 -25.75
N ILE A 699 11.31 -12.63 -26.98
CA ILE A 699 12.47 -13.40 -27.46
C ILE A 699 13.12 -12.62 -28.59
N ASP A 700 14.44 -12.47 -28.49
CA ASP A 700 15.31 -11.85 -29.49
C ASP A 700 16.54 -12.75 -29.68
N VAL A 701 16.84 -13.12 -30.93
CA VAL A 701 18.00 -13.93 -31.28
C VAL A 701 19.09 -13.02 -31.86
N SER A 702 20.18 -12.84 -31.14
CA SER A 702 21.20 -11.86 -31.47
C SER A 702 22.33 -12.39 -32.38
N ASP A 703 23.02 -11.45 -33.03
CA ASP A 703 24.32 -11.64 -33.70
C ASP A 703 24.39 -12.74 -34.77
N GLY A 704 23.30 -12.95 -35.53
CA GLY A 704 23.27 -13.94 -36.61
C GLY A 704 23.40 -15.38 -36.12
N PHE A 705 23.10 -15.61 -34.84
CA PHE A 705 22.99 -16.95 -34.28
C PHE A 705 21.76 -17.64 -34.87
N THR A 706 21.93 -18.87 -35.34
CA THR A 706 20.84 -19.73 -35.81
C THR A 706 20.73 -20.91 -34.86
N PRO A 707 19.72 -20.92 -33.97
CA PRO A 707 19.47 -22.05 -33.08
C PRO A 707 19.20 -23.32 -33.89
N ALA A 708 19.71 -24.46 -33.43
CA ALA A 708 19.42 -25.74 -34.08
C ALA A 708 17.99 -26.21 -33.76
N ASP A 709 17.33 -26.87 -34.72
CA ASP A 709 16.01 -27.49 -34.48
C ASP A 709 16.06 -28.43 -33.25
N GLY A 710 15.05 -28.30 -32.38
CA GLY A 710 14.96 -29.03 -31.12
C GLY A 710 15.95 -28.58 -30.03
N GLN A 711 16.76 -27.53 -30.25
CA GLN A 711 17.64 -26.98 -29.22
C GLN A 711 16.81 -26.40 -28.06
N LEU A 712 17.29 -26.63 -26.83
CA LEU A 712 16.60 -26.25 -25.60
C LEU A 712 17.32 -25.10 -24.90
N PHE A 713 16.56 -24.11 -24.45
CA PHE A 713 17.03 -22.98 -23.67
C PHE A 713 16.22 -22.89 -22.36
N PRO A 714 16.73 -23.42 -21.24
CA PRO A 714 16.13 -23.26 -19.91
C PRO A 714 16.31 -21.83 -19.36
N VAL A 715 15.43 -20.93 -19.81
CA VAL A 715 15.51 -19.48 -19.57
C VAL A 715 15.07 -19.05 -18.17
N LEU A 716 14.29 -19.89 -17.47
CA LEU A 716 13.93 -19.65 -16.08
C LEU A 716 13.96 -20.97 -15.29
N SER A 717 14.58 -20.95 -14.12
CA SER A 717 14.54 -22.06 -13.15
C SER A 717 13.96 -21.56 -11.82
N ALA A 718 12.97 -22.26 -11.26
CA ALA A 718 12.31 -21.92 -10.00
C ALA A 718 12.12 -23.16 -9.10
N ALA A 719 11.89 -22.98 -7.78
CA ALA A 719 11.51 -24.12 -6.92
C ALA A 719 10.12 -24.67 -7.27
N SER A 720 9.23 -23.80 -7.75
CA SER A 720 7.97 -24.19 -8.38
C SER A 720 7.57 -23.16 -9.42
N LEU A 721 6.95 -23.60 -10.51
CA LEU A 721 6.56 -22.74 -11.62
C LEU A 721 5.06 -22.87 -11.93
N SER A 722 4.37 -21.73 -11.99
CA SER A 722 2.95 -21.62 -12.36
C SER A 722 2.80 -20.65 -13.53
N LEU A 723 2.05 -21.05 -14.57
CA LEU A 723 1.82 -20.22 -15.75
C LEU A 723 0.33 -19.90 -15.91
N ALA A 724 0.00 -18.63 -16.15
CA ALA A 724 -1.36 -18.15 -16.34
C ALA A 724 -1.42 -17.16 -17.52
N ASN A 725 -1.99 -17.57 -18.66
CA ASN A 725 -2.11 -16.72 -19.87
C ASN A 725 -0.77 -16.16 -20.39
N LEU A 726 0.32 -16.92 -20.25
CA LEU A 726 1.64 -16.54 -20.74
C LEU A 726 1.76 -16.78 -22.25
N GLN A 727 2.35 -15.84 -22.98
CA GLN A 727 2.51 -15.89 -24.44
C GLN A 727 3.95 -15.59 -24.86
N LEU A 728 4.37 -16.07 -26.02
CA LEU A 728 5.63 -15.65 -26.64
C LEU A 728 5.41 -14.38 -27.48
N ALA A 729 6.37 -13.48 -27.43
CA ALA A 729 6.40 -12.20 -28.14
C ALA A 729 7.84 -11.90 -28.57
N GLY A 730 8.04 -10.84 -29.37
CA GLY A 730 9.34 -10.47 -29.91
C GLY A 730 9.55 -10.91 -31.36
N PRO A 731 10.61 -10.43 -32.02
CA PRO A 731 10.88 -10.69 -33.44
C PRO A 731 10.99 -12.19 -33.73
N ASP A 732 11.59 -12.96 -32.82
CA ASP A 732 11.93 -14.36 -33.03
C ASP A 732 10.97 -15.34 -32.35
N ALA A 733 9.84 -14.86 -31.81
CA ALA A 733 8.89 -15.67 -31.07
C ALA A 733 8.38 -16.90 -31.86
N GLY A 734 8.25 -16.76 -33.18
CA GLY A 734 7.79 -17.83 -34.07
C GLY A 734 8.73 -19.03 -34.16
N LEU A 735 10.01 -18.87 -33.81
CA LEU A 735 11.01 -19.93 -33.81
C LEU A 735 10.88 -20.87 -32.61
N PHE A 736 10.17 -20.46 -31.55
CA PHE A 736 10.20 -21.15 -30.28
C PHE A 736 8.84 -21.69 -29.85
N ASN A 737 8.88 -22.83 -29.17
CA ASN A 737 7.80 -23.36 -28.37
C ASN A 737 8.14 -23.24 -26.89
N LEU A 738 7.13 -23.01 -26.07
CA LEU A 738 7.28 -22.89 -24.62
C LEU A 738 6.86 -24.20 -23.93
N SER A 739 7.67 -24.68 -23.00
CA SER A 739 7.34 -25.84 -22.17
C SER A 739 7.82 -25.70 -20.72
N VAL A 740 7.21 -26.46 -19.82
CA VAL A 740 7.67 -26.58 -18.42
C VAL A 740 8.24 -27.97 -18.21
N LEU A 741 9.51 -28.04 -17.81
CA LEU A 741 10.24 -29.28 -17.55
C LEU A 741 10.40 -29.49 -16.04
N GLY A 742 10.07 -30.68 -15.55
CA GLY A 742 10.19 -31.03 -14.13
C GLY A 742 9.33 -30.22 -13.15
N GLY A 743 8.43 -29.36 -13.65
CA GLY A 743 7.61 -28.45 -12.83
C GLY A 743 8.36 -27.22 -12.31
N ALA A 744 9.60 -27.02 -12.74
CA ALA A 744 10.55 -26.06 -12.18
C ALA A 744 11.26 -25.21 -13.25
N ASP A 745 11.48 -25.76 -14.44
CA ASP A 745 12.21 -25.08 -15.51
C ASP A 745 11.28 -24.65 -16.64
N LEU A 746 11.32 -23.37 -17.01
CA LEU A 746 10.72 -22.83 -18.21
C LEU A 746 11.72 -22.96 -19.35
N VAL A 747 11.35 -23.70 -20.39
CA VAL A 747 12.25 -24.05 -21.49
C VAL A 747 11.67 -23.57 -22.82
N LEU A 748 12.44 -22.73 -23.51
CA LEU A 748 12.22 -22.46 -24.93
C LEU A 748 12.82 -23.59 -25.74
N THR A 749 12.02 -24.17 -26.63
CA THR A 749 12.45 -25.22 -27.57
C THR A 749 12.35 -24.67 -28.96
N VAL A 750 13.44 -24.72 -29.73
CA VAL A 750 13.41 -24.37 -31.15
C VAL A 750 12.47 -25.34 -31.85
N GLY A 751 11.41 -24.81 -32.45
CA GLY A 751 10.53 -25.59 -33.31
C GLY A 751 11.14 -25.79 -34.70
N PRO A 752 10.62 -26.74 -35.48
CA PRO A 752 10.98 -26.81 -36.89
C PRO A 752 10.56 -25.48 -37.54
N PRO A 753 11.41 -24.88 -38.41
CA PRO A 753 11.07 -23.65 -39.09
C PRO A 753 9.73 -23.84 -39.84
N PRO A 754 8.89 -22.79 -39.95
CA PRO A 754 7.69 -22.86 -40.77
C PRO A 754 8.04 -23.44 -42.15
N SER A 755 7.23 -24.37 -42.67
CA SER A 755 7.51 -25.04 -43.94
C SER A 755 7.55 -24.11 -45.17
N GLY A 756 7.34 -22.80 -44.99
CA GLY A 756 7.54 -21.75 -45.99
C GLY A 756 8.67 -20.75 -45.68
N ASP A 757 9.38 -20.91 -44.55
CA ASP A 757 10.52 -20.08 -44.13
C ASP A 757 11.80 -20.71 -44.69
N PHE A 758 12.23 -20.19 -45.84
CA PHE A 758 13.29 -20.76 -46.65
C PHE A 758 14.64 -20.10 -46.43
N ASP A 759 14.66 -18.90 -45.86
CA ASP A 759 15.90 -18.25 -45.42
C ASP A 759 16.23 -18.56 -43.94
N GLY A 760 15.30 -19.21 -43.22
CA GLY A 760 15.48 -19.72 -41.87
C GLY A 760 15.41 -18.62 -40.80
N ASN A 761 14.76 -17.50 -41.11
CA ASN A 761 14.63 -16.35 -40.22
C ASN A 761 13.39 -16.41 -39.30
N GLY A 762 12.57 -17.46 -39.43
CA GLY A 762 11.37 -17.70 -38.63
C GLY A 762 10.09 -17.01 -39.13
N VAL A 763 10.16 -16.23 -40.21
CA VAL A 763 9.06 -15.40 -40.73
C VAL A 763 8.87 -15.69 -42.21
N VAL A 764 7.66 -16.13 -42.59
CA VAL A 764 7.34 -16.37 -44.01
C VAL A 764 6.93 -15.08 -44.73
N ASP A 765 7.87 -14.46 -45.44
CA ASP A 765 7.73 -13.17 -46.13
C ASP A 765 8.34 -13.13 -47.56
N GLY A 766 8.66 -11.94 -48.07
CA GLY A 766 9.18 -11.76 -49.42
C GLY A 766 10.63 -12.24 -49.63
N ASP A 767 11.42 -12.34 -48.57
CA ASP A 767 12.82 -12.74 -48.63
C ASP A 767 12.96 -14.27 -48.77
N ASP A 768 12.01 -15.04 -48.22
CA ASP A 768 11.86 -16.47 -48.49
C ASP A 768 11.60 -16.77 -49.95
N LEU A 769 10.80 -15.93 -50.61
CA LEU A 769 10.57 -16.08 -52.05
C LEU A 769 11.87 -15.91 -52.83
N LEU A 770 12.78 -15.07 -52.35
CA LEU A 770 14.09 -14.88 -52.95
C LEU A 770 14.98 -16.11 -52.70
N ALA A 771 14.98 -16.64 -51.47
CA ALA A 771 15.71 -17.86 -51.11
C ALA A 771 15.22 -19.09 -51.89
N TRP A 772 13.91 -19.25 -52.05
CA TRP A 772 13.30 -20.27 -52.89
C TRP A 772 13.69 -20.11 -54.37
N LYS A 773 13.60 -18.89 -54.92
CA LYS A 773 13.98 -18.63 -56.32
C LYS A 773 15.45 -18.96 -56.60
N GLN A 774 16.33 -18.68 -55.65
CA GLN A 774 17.76 -19.00 -55.76
C GLN A 774 18.02 -20.51 -55.71
N SER A 775 17.17 -21.25 -55.01
CA SER A 775 17.31 -22.67 -54.75
C SER A 775 16.45 -23.55 -55.69
N TYR A 776 15.58 -22.94 -56.50
CA TYR A 776 14.63 -23.65 -57.37
C TYR A 776 15.33 -24.60 -58.36
N GLY A 777 14.94 -25.87 -58.32
CA GLY A 777 15.51 -26.94 -59.14
C GLY A 777 16.88 -27.46 -58.68
N GLN A 778 17.37 -27.04 -57.51
CA GLN A 778 18.57 -27.58 -56.87
C GLN A 778 18.26 -28.88 -56.10
N ALA A 779 19.31 -29.61 -55.70
CA ALA A 779 19.25 -30.73 -54.76
C ALA A 779 18.75 -30.26 -53.36
N PRO A 780 18.23 -31.15 -52.49
CA PRO A 780 17.57 -30.74 -51.25
C PRO A 780 18.50 -29.88 -50.37
N GLY A 781 17.99 -28.71 -49.98
CA GLY A 781 18.63 -27.68 -49.16
C GLY A 781 17.57 -26.92 -48.37
N GLY A 782 17.92 -25.80 -47.72
CA GLY A 782 17.02 -25.08 -46.79
C GLY A 782 15.67 -24.62 -47.35
N ALA A 783 15.46 -24.64 -48.67
CA ALA A 783 14.22 -24.25 -49.33
C ALA A 783 13.28 -25.42 -49.72
N ASP A 784 13.56 -26.66 -49.31
CA ASP A 784 12.69 -27.85 -49.49
C ASP A 784 11.74 -27.98 -48.29
N GLY A 785 10.68 -27.17 -48.30
CA GLY A 785 9.74 -27.03 -47.19
C GLY A 785 8.74 -28.17 -47.06
N ASN A 786 8.48 -28.92 -48.14
CA ASN A 786 7.62 -30.11 -48.10
C ASN A 786 8.39 -31.41 -47.81
N HIS A 787 9.73 -31.35 -47.82
CA HIS A 787 10.65 -32.45 -47.56
C HIS A 787 10.52 -33.64 -48.52
N ASP A 788 10.16 -33.41 -49.78
CA ASP A 788 10.08 -34.45 -50.82
C ASP A 788 11.42 -34.69 -51.54
N GLY A 789 12.46 -33.95 -51.16
CA GLY A 789 13.81 -34.05 -51.69
C GLY A 789 14.07 -33.16 -52.91
N ARG A 790 13.21 -32.18 -53.19
CA ARG A 790 13.35 -31.22 -54.30
C ARG A 790 12.87 -29.84 -53.88
N VAL A 791 13.56 -28.79 -54.33
CA VAL A 791 13.04 -27.42 -54.26
C VAL A 791 12.25 -27.13 -55.54
N ASP A 792 10.93 -27.20 -55.46
CA ASP A 792 10.04 -27.05 -56.62
C ASP A 792 8.75 -26.25 -56.34
N GLY A 793 7.77 -26.36 -57.23
CA GLY A 793 6.50 -25.62 -57.13
C GLY A 793 5.65 -26.03 -55.92
N GLY A 794 5.88 -27.22 -55.34
CA GLY A 794 5.28 -27.66 -54.08
C GLY A 794 5.71 -26.77 -52.90
N ASP A 795 6.99 -26.39 -52.85
CA ASP A 795 7.52 -25.51 -51.80
C ASP A 795 7.02 -24.07 -51.98
N PHE A 796 6.95 -23.57 -53.21
CA PHE A 796 6.33 -22.26 -53.48
C PHE A 796 4.87 -22.19 -53.01
N LEU A 797 4.12 -23.29 -53.15
CA LEU A 797 2.76 -23.36 -52.66
C LEU A 797 2.69 -23.36 -51.13
N LEU A 798 3.68 -23.97 -50.44
CA LEU A 798 3.80 -23.89 -48.98
C LEU A 798 4.12 -22.46 -48.53
N TRP A 799 5.11 -21.81 -49.14
CA TRP A 799 5.40 -20.40 -48.91
C TRP A 799 4.17 -19.53 -49.16
N GLN A 800 3.47 -19.71 -50.27
CA GLN A 800 2.28 -18.93 -50.60
C GLN A 800 1.12 -19.17 -49.62
N GLN A 801 0.98 -20.39 -49.08
CA GLN A 801 -0.01 -20.72 -48.06
C GLN A 801 0.34 -20.14 -46.69
N GLN A 802 1.64 -19.95 -46.42
CA GLN A 802 2.15 -19.41 -45.16
C GLN A 802 2.55 -17.94 -45.26
N LEU A 803 2.43 -17.31 -46.43
CA LEU A 803 2.78 -15.91 -46.67
C LEU A 803 1.92 -14.99 -45.82
N GLY A 804 2.55 -14.27 -44.89
CA GLY A 804 1.85 -13.44 -43.90
C GLY A 804 1.25 -14.22 -42.73
N ASN A 805 1.52 -15.52 -42.65
CA ASN A 805 1.16 -16.43 -41.56
C ASN A 805 2.35 -16.54 -40.57
N GLY A 806 2.89 -15.40 -40.14
CA GLY A 806 3.52 -15.35 -38.83
C GLY A 806 2.42 -15.60 -37.79
N THR A 807 2.74 -16.22 -36.66
CA THR A 807 1.82 -16.35 -35.53
C THR A 807 1.47 -14.97 -34.97
N ALA A 808 0.62 -14.22 -35.68
CA ALA A 808 -0.13 -13.11 -35.15
C ALA A 808 -1.24 -13.72 -34.29
N ALA A 809 -1.10 -13.55 -32.98
CA ALA A 809 -2.11 -13.82 -31.98
C ALA A 809 -3.50 -13.38 -32.48
N LEU A 810 -4.45 -14.31 -32.55
CA LEU A 810 -5.87 -13.98 -32.68
C LEU A 810 -6.38 -13.41 -31.34
N GLY A 811 -6.02 -12.16 -31.07
CA GLY A 811 -6.71 -11.31 -30.12
C GLY A 811 -7.99 -10.76 -30.76
N ALA A 812 -9.12 -11.44 -30.59
CA ALA A 812 -10.41 -10.87 -30.92
C ALA A 812 -10.76 -9.77 -29.90
N ALA A 813 -10.41 -8.52 -30.22
CA ALA A 813 -11.00 -7.33 -29.63
C ALA A 813 -11.37 -6.35 -30.75
N SER A 814 -12.68 -6.17 -30.94
CA SER A 814 -13.26 -5.23 -31.90
C SER A 814 -12.80 -3.80 -31.61
N ARG A 815 -12.03 -3.19 -32.52
CA ARG A 815 -11.92 -1.73 -32.62
C ARG A 815 -12.28 -1.30 -34.03
N ALA A 816 -13.35 -0.51 -34.12
CA ALA A 816 -13.81 0.13 -35.32
C ALA A 816 -12.72 1.05 -35.89
N VAL A 817 -12.46 0.92 -37.18
CA VAL A 817 -11.57 1.79 -37.94
C VAL A 817 -12.35 3.06 -38.34
N PRO A 818 -11.84 4.28 -38.10
CA PRO A 818 -12.42 5.50 -38.65
C PRO A 818 -11.99 5.68 -40.12
N GLU A 819 -12.95 5.93 -41.00
CA GLU A 819 -12.70 6.16 -42.43
C GLU A 819 -11.93 7.47 -42.69
N PRO A 820 -11.02 7.50 -43.69
CA PRO A 820 -10.32 8.71 -44.09
C PRO A 820 -11.17 9.56 -45.05
N THR A 821 -11.33 10.83 -44.67
CA THR A 821 -11.87 11.92 -45.50
C THR A 821 -11.15 12.04 -46.84
N ALA A 822 -11.86 11.77 -47.93
CA ALA A 822 -11.46 12.16 -49.28
C ALA A 822 -12.22 13.44 -49.67
N MET A 823 -11.50 14.56 -49.76
CA MET A 823 -11.95 15.78 -50.42
C MET A 823 -11.34 15.85 -51.83
N VAL A 824 -12.17 16.34 -52.76
CA VAL A 824 -11.89 17.17 -53.95
C VAL A 824 -12.25 16.60 -55.34
N LEU A 825 -12.94 17.48 -56.09
CA LEU A 825 -13.29 17.58 -57.52
C LEU A 825 -14.51 16.79 -58.03
N ALA A 826 -15.45 17.31 -58.83
CA ALA A 826 -15.93 18.65 -59.24
C ALA A 826 -17.05 18.42 -60.30
N LEU A 827 -17.90 19.44 -60.55
CA LEU A 827 -18.83 19.60 -61.71
C LEU A 827 -20.17 18.80 -61.62
N GLY A 828 -21.37 19.37 -61.81
CA GLY A 828 -21.80 20.72 -62.14
C GLY A 828 -23.34 20.77 -62.35
N ILE A 829 -23.85 21.97 -62.64
CA ILE A 829 -25.13 22.29 -63.33
C ILE A 829 -26.40 22.48 -62.46
N LEU A 830 -26.74 23.77 -62.26
CA LEU A 830 -28.10 24.36 -62.11
C LEU A 830 -28.86 24.36 -63.47
N PRO A 831 -30.18 24.67 -63.61
CA PRO A 831 -31.15 25.25 -62.65
C PRO A 831 -32.61 24.71 -62.76
N LEU A 832 -33.55 25.36 -62.02
CA LEU A 832 -34.84 25.94 -62.49
C LEU A 832 -36.19 25.45 -61.87
N VAL A 833 -36.98 26.47 -61.47
CA VAL A 833 -38.46 26.59 -61.37
C VAL A 833 -39.16 26.51 -59.98
N ALA A 834 -39.42 27.73 -59.49
CA ALA A 834 -40.62 28.30 -58.84
C ALA A 834 -41.87 27.42 -58.58
N ALA A 835 -42.52 27.62 -57.41
CA ALA A 835 -43.62 28.58 -57.23
C ALA A 835 -44.52 28.24 -56.02
N ALA A 836 -44.84 29.29 -55.24
CA ALA A 836 -46.11 29.52 -54.51
C ALA A 836 -46.45 28.54 -53.35
N ARG A 837 -46.99 28.95 -52.20
CA ARG A 837 -47.97 30.00 -51.94
C ARG A 837 -48.18 30.15 -50.42
N ARG A 838 -48.32 31.41 -49.98
CA ARG A 838 -49.24 31.92 -48.92
C ARG A 838 -49.14 31.32 -47.51
N SER A 839 -48.57 32.04 -46.53
CA SER A 839 -49.13 33.18 -45.76
C SER A 839 -50.06 32.80 -44.60
N ARG A 840 -49.64 33.12 -43.37
CA ARG A 840 -50.34 33.89 -42.32
C ARG A 840 -49.37 33.94 -41.11
N ARG A 841 -48.77 35.09 -40.76
CA ARG A 841 -49.27 36.14 -39.84
C ARG A 841 -49.79 35.55 -38.52
N ALA A 842 -49.42 36.01 -37.32
CA ALA A 842 -48.55 37.08 -36.82
C ALA A 842 -48.45 36.89 -35.26
N PRO A 843 -48.02 37.86 -34.42
CA PRO A 843 -46.90 37.66 -33.49
C PRO A 843 -47.28 38.07 -32.03
N PHE A 844 -46.27 38.52 -31.27
CA PHE A 844 -46.23 39.06 -29.90
C PHE A 844 -45.93 38.01 -28.83
N GLY A 845 -44.94 38.17 -27.96
CA GLY A 845 -44.07 39.31 -27.68
C GLY A 845 -43.70 39.27 -26.21
N ARG A 846 -42.40 39.36 -25.91
CA ARG A 846 -41.75 39.82 -24.68
C ARG A 846 -42.43 39.50 -23.33
N SER A 847 -41.77 38.68 -22.54
CA SER A 847 -40.91 39.15 -21.42
C SER A 847 -39.96 38.03 -21.03
#